data_AF-A0A5P9CIA0-F1
#
_entry.id   AF-A0A5P9CIA0-F1
#
_cell.length_a   1.000
_cell.length_b   1.000
_cell.length_c   1.000
_cell.angle_alpha   90.00
_cell.angle_beta   90.00
_cell.angle_gamma   90.00
#
_symmetry.space_group_name_H-M   'P 1'
#
loop_
_entity.id
_entity.type
_entity.pdbx_description
1 polymer ?
#
loop_
_entity_poly.entity_id
_entity_poly.type
_entity_poly.pdbx_seq_one_letter_code
_entity_poly.pdbx_strand_id
1 'polypeptide(L)'
;MTWLTTLYKSYDELEKRNANLPFEQQVMPICHTLQNAHIHIAINSQGKFLRAEVLEKTQVVLPATEQSAGRSSGLCAHALADKIQYIAKDYVEFGGIKKSGFEFYHAQLKAWCDSEFSHPAVSAVYQYIAKGTVVADLIAEKVLYAQDRQLLTKWHDEGDSPALLKILPKEKGLFDQGSALVCWSVEIPGEPQSKTWLDPSIQQSWIAFDSENGDNTALCYATGENKLVASNHPAKIRHSGDKAKLISANDKSGYTFRGRFLSNDEACNISFEVTQKAHNALRCLLTKQSVFRNDTQVYLAWAVSGKEVPKFNELDLNDLASFLEQTDNVDHTQDLGQAYANQLKRYFKGIKTKNQLDDNEQIALLGLDSATPGRMGILYYRETIAKEFLARLEQWHRDLGWQQRVKINEQWQWVNSAPSLYRVLDGVYGDVLKSADTLKKNLITRLYPCIVEGKPIPQDIMQSAFHRAINRVAYKSDQTWLWLQNVSIACSLIKGFYTRTTNSIIRKEYPMALQQDNTSRDYLFGRLLALANKVEKIALSSSEANRLTTAERFMAQFVNRPSSTWLNISNALVPYQQRLFNNYQGYDKATKALISQITDMFEPADFNSNQKLSPEFLLGFHNQMIWLETHKVEKGQWVKKVNDEQVKENLAETV
;
A
#
# COMPACT_ATOMS: atom_id res chain seq x y z
N MET A 1 -6.13 3.45 -24.32
CA MET A 1 -5.60 2.64 -23.19
C MET A 1 -4.17 3.07 -22.86
N THR A 2 -3.95 4.34 -22.50
CA THR A 2 -2.57 4.84 -22.32
C THR A 2 -1.84 4.13 -21.18
N TRP A 3 -2.56 3.72 -20.12
CA TRP A 3 -2.00 2.89 -19.04
C TRP A 3 -1.26 1.64 -19.52
N LEU A 4 -1.78 0.96 -20.55
CA LEU A 4 -1.20 -0.27 -21.07
C LEU A 4 0.04 0.06 -21.91
N THR A 5 -0.04 1.09 -22.75
CA THR A 5 1.09 1.60 -23.53
C THR A 5 2.23 2.10 -22.62
N THR A 6 1.89 2.76 -21.50
CA THR A 6 2.85 3.25 -20.52
C THR A 6 3.55 2.12 -19.79
N LEU A 7 2.81 1.08 -19.38
CA LEU A 7 3.41 -0.15 -18.82
C LEU A 7 4.29 -0.88 -19.84
N TYR A 8 3.87 -0.94 -21.10
CA TYR A 8 4.67 -1.51 -22.20
C TYR A 8 6.01 -0.78 -22.35
N LYS A 9 6.01 0.56 -22.39
CA LYS A 9 7.24 1.36 -22.43
C LYS A 9 8.09 1.19 -21.17
N SER A 10 7.45 1.11 -20.00
CA SER A 10 8.14 0.88 -18.73
C SER A 10 8.82 -0.48 -18.68
N TYR A 11 8.28 -1.51 -19.34
CA TYR A 11 8.95 -2.80 -19.45
C TYR A 11 10.33 -2.66 -20.07
N ASP A 12 10.43 -1.99 -21.23
CA ASP A 12 11.69 -1.88 -21.97
C ASP A 12 12.75 -1.12 -21.15
N GLU A 13 12.34 -0.12 -20.36
CA GLU A 13 13.24 0.61 -19.47
C GLU A 13 13.65 -0.18 -18.21
N LEU A 14 12.75 -1.01 -17.68
CA LEU A 14 13.05 -1.91 -16.56
C LEU A 14 14.00 -3.05 -17.00
N GLU A 15 13.78 -3.61 -18.18
CA GLU A 15 14.58 -4.70 -18.74
C GLU A 15 16.06 -4.29 -18.92
N LYS A 16 16.31 -3.08 -19.43
CA LYS A 16 17.67 -2.50 -19.53
C LYS A 16 18.42 -2.45 -18.20
N ARG A 17 17.70 -2.46 -17.08
CA ARG A 17 18.28 -2.38 -15.72
C ARG A 17 18.45 -3.76 -15.07
N ASN A 18 17.88 -4.82 -15.64
CA ASN A 18 17.89 -6.16 -15.04
C ASN A 18 19.30 -6.64 -14.66
N ALA A 19 20.29 -6.38 -15.51
CA ALA A 19 21.69 -6.80 -15.30
C ALA A 19 22.30 -6.27 -13.99
N ASN A 20 21.77 -5.17 -13.44
CA ASN A 20 22.28 -4.52 -12.23
C ASN A 20 21.41 -4.79 -10.99
N LEU A 21 20.40 -5.66 -11.10
CA LEU A 21 19.41 -5.88 -10.05
C LEU A 21 19.39 -7.35 -9.58
N PRO A 22 19.09 -7.61 -8.29
CA PRO A 22 18.75 -8.96 -7.82
C PRO A 22 17.57 -9.53 -8.59
N PHE A 23 17.54 -10.85 -8.77
CA PHE A 23 16.52 -11.55 -9.56
C PHE A 23 15.08 -11.20 -9.13
N GLU A 24 14.83 -11.01 -7.84
CA GLU A 24 13.52 -10.67 -7.28
C GLU A 24 13.02 -9.27 -7.69
N GLN A 25 13.93 -8.42 -8.18
CA GLN A 25 13.66 -7.05 -8.62
C GLN A 25 13.67 -6.93 -10.15
N GLN A 26 14.06 -7.98 -10.87
CA GLN A 26 14.10 -7.98 -12.32
C GLN A 26 12.70 -8.11 -12.91
N VAL A 27 12.47 -7.47 -14.06
CA VAL A 27 11.27 -7.73 -14.85
C VAL A 27 11.41 -9.09 -15.54
N MET A 28 10.36 -9.92 -15.47
CA MET A 28 10.38 -11.24 -16.10
C MET A 28 10.38 -11.14 -17.62
N PRO A 29 11.11 -12.02 -18.34
CA PRO A 29 11.03 -12.10 -19.78
C PRO A 29 9.61 -12.43 -20.26
N ILE A 30 9.28 -12.03 -21.49
CA ILE A 30 8.08 -12.51 -22.18
C ILE A 30 8.18 -14.02 -22.44
N CYS A 31 7.04 -14.68 -22.64
CA CYS A 31 6.92 -16.12 -22.85
C CYS A 31 7.42 -16.97 -21.66
N HIS A 32 7.36 -16.41 -20.45
CA HIS A 32 7.81 -17.09 -19.22
C HIS A 32 6.83 -16.89 -18.07
N THR A 33 6.89 -17.79 -17.08
CA THR A 33 6.13 -17.70 -15.84
C THR A 33 7.00 -18.05 -14.63
N LEU A 34 6.73 -17.39 -13.50
CA LEU A 34 7.32 -17.76 -12.21
C LEU A 34 6.57 -18.95 -11.61
N GLN A 35 7.31 -19.96 -11.14
CA GLN A 35 6.77 -21.14 -10.45
C GLN A 35 7.71 -21.59 -9.32
N ASN A 36 7.19 -22.41 -8.40
CA ASN A 36 7.99 -23.04 -7.36
C ASN A 36 8.40 -24.45 -7.83
N ALA A 37 9.69 -24.67 -8.03
CA ALA A 37 10.26 -25.98 -8.34
C ALA A 37 10.37 -26.84 -7.07
N HIS A 38 10.17 -28.15 -7.23
CA HIS A 38 10.19 -29.12 -6.14
C HIS A 38 11.30 -30.17 -6.32
N ILE A 39 11.70 -30.43 -7.57
CA ILE A 39 12.71 -31.43 -7.91
C ILE A 39 13.68 -30.81 -8.90
N HIS A 40 14.97 -31.02 -8.67
CA HIS A 40 16.03 -30.74 -9.63
C HIS A 40 16.54 -32.04 -10.23
N ILE A 41 16.63 -32.11 -11.56
CA ILE A 41 17.26 -33.24 -12.27
C ILE A 41 18.48 -32.71 -13.03
N ALA A 42 19.62 -33.35 -12.83
CA ALA A 42 20.83 -33.11 -13.61
C ALA A 42 21.04 -34.23 -14.64
N ILE A 43 21.25 -33.84 -15.89
CA ILE A 43 21.59 -34.72 -17.00
C ILE A 43 22.87 -34.23 -17.68
N ASN A 44 23.54 -35.09 -18.45
CA ASN A 44 24.64 -34.65 -19.32
C ASN A 44 24.13 -34.17 -20.70
N SER A 45 25.03 -33.68 -21.55
CA SER A 45 24.73 -33.23 -22.92
C SER A 45 24.09 -34.27 -23.87
N GLN A 46 24.09 -35.56 -23.49
CA GLN A 46 23.53 -36.68 -24.26
C GLN A 46 22.20 -37.17 -23.68
N GLY A 47 21.62 -36.42 -22.73
CA GLY A 47 20.39 -36.80 -22.05
C GLY A 47 20.54 -38.02 -21.13
N LYS A 48 21.75 -38.31 -20.63
CA LYS A 48 21.96 -39.35 -19.61
C LYS A 48 21.69 -38.76 -18.23
N PHE A 49 20.85 -39.43 -17.44
CA PHE A 49 20.61 -39.11 -16.04
C PHE A 49 21.90 -39.16 -15.22
N LEU A 50 22.10 -38.15 -14.36
CA LEU A 50 23.25 -38.08 -13.46
C LEU A 50 22.82 -38.19 -12.00
N ARG A 51 21.87 -37.35 -11.59
CA ARG A 51 21.35 -37.28 -10.21
C ARG A 51 20.06 -36.47 -10.16
N ALA A 52 19.33 -36.59 -9.05
CA ALA A 52 18.19 -35.74 -8.74
C ALA A 52 18.15 -35.39 -7.25
N GLU A 53 17.58 -34.23 -6.92
CA GLU A 53 17.39 -33.79 -5.54
C GLU A 53 16.06 -33.07 -5.33
N VAL A 54 15.60 -33.02 -4.09
CA VAL A 54 14.41 -32.25 -3.70
C VAL A 54 14.83 -30.81 -3.44
N LEU A 55 14.08 -29.87 -4.02
CA LEU A 55 14.27 -28.43 -3.81
C LEU A 55 13.28 -27.90 -2.78
N GLU A 56 13.78 -27.14 -1.81
CA GLU A 56 12.95 -26.46 -0.82
C GLU A 56 12.73 -24.99 -1.22
N LYS A 57 11.48 -24.61 -1.54
CA LYS A 57 11.05 -23.23 -1.80
C LYS A 57 11.84 -22.50 -2.91
N THR A 58 12.31 -23.21 -3.93
CA THR A 58 13.04 -22.59 -5.05
C THR A 58 12.08 -21.99 -6.08
N GLN A 59 12.10 -20.67 -6.23
CA GLN A 59 11.40 -19.99 -7.32
C GLN A 59 12.24 -20.01 -8.60
N VAL A 60 11.61 -20.39 -9.71
CA VAL A 60 12.24 -20.43 -11.03
C VAL A 60 11.37 -19.72 -12.05
N VAL A 61 12.01 -19.01 -12.98
CA VAL A 61 11.37 -18.45 -14.18
C VAL A 61 11.52 -19.49 -15.27
N LEU A 62 10.40 -20.00 -15.78
CA LEU A 62 10.39 -21.08 -16.75
C LEU A 62 9.65 -20.69 -18.03
N PRO A 63 10.11 -21.20 -19.20
CA PRO A 63 9.43 -21.04 -20.48
C PRO A 63 7.96 -21.49 -20.42
N ALA A 64 7.05 -20.67 -20.96
CA ALA A 64 5.64 -21.00 -21.01
C ALA A 64 4.93 -20.28 -22.16
N THR A 65 3.95 -20.96 -22.73
CA THR A 65 2.98 -20.38 -23.67
C THR A 65 1.89 -19.60 -22.91
N GLU A 66 1.15 -18.73 -23.60
CA GLU A 66 -0.01 -18.01 -23.03
C GLU A 66 -1.05 -18.95 -22.40
N GLN A 67 -1.25 -20.12 -23.00
CA GLN A 67 -2.19 -21.13 -22.53
C GLN A 67 -1.70 -21.79 -21.24
N SER A 68 -0.43 -22.22 -21.19
CA SER A 68 0.10 -22.91 -20.00
C SER A 68 0.31 -21.96 -18.83
N ALA A 69 0.78 -20.73 -19.07
CA ALA A 69 0.89 -19.70 -18.04
C ALA A 69 -0.47 -19.31 -17.43
N GLY A 70 -1.54 -19.33 -18.23
CA GLY A 70 -2.91 -19.00 -17.82
C GLY A 70 -3.78 -20.18 -17.39
N ARG A 71 -3.22 -21.40 -17.33
CA ARG A 71 -3.90 -22.68 -17.03
C ARG A 71 -4.80 -22.59 -15.80
N SER A 72 -6.11 -22.78 -16.01
CA SER A 72 -7.12 -22.95 -14.95
C SER A 72 -7.81 -24.31 -15.00
N SER A 73 -7.95 -24.89 -16.20
CA SER A 73 -8.50 -26.23 -16.46
C SER A 73 -7.93 -26.78 -17.77
N GLY A 74 -7.98 -28.10 -17.97
CA GLY A 74 -7.42 -28.75 -19.16
C GLY A 74 -5.91 -29.01 -19.09
N LEU A 75 -5.40 -29.81 -20.03
CA LEU A 75 -3.98 -30.13 -20.16
C LEU A 75 -3.31 -29.11 -21.08
N CYS A 76 -2.35 -28.35 -20.53
CA CYS A 76 -1.46 -27.46 -21.27
C CYS A 76 -0.08 -27.53 -20.60
N ALA A 77 0.94 -27.93 -21.35
CA ALA A 77 2.29 -28.10 -20.85
C ALA A 77 3.05 -26.76 -20.80
N HIS A 78 3.80 -26.52 -19.72
CA HIS A 78 4.88 -25.55 -19.70
C HIS A 78 6.05 -26.06 -20.54
N ALA A 79 6.84 -25.14 -21.09
CA ALA A 79 7.97 -25.50 -21.91
C ALA A 79 9.20 -25.76 -21.04
N LEU A 80 9.98 -26.79 -21.41
CA LEU A 80 11.19 -27.27 -20.74
C LEU A 80 11.02 -27.76 -19.30
N ALA A 81 10.29 -27.08 -18.42
CA ALA A 81 10.11 -27.43 -17.01
C ALA A 81 8.63 -27.49 -16.65
N ASP A 82 8.10 -28.69 -16.35
CA ASP A 82 6.73 -28.88 -15.88
C ASP A 82 6.70 -30.00 -14.82
N LYS A 83 5.49 -30.29 -14.35
CA LYS A 83 5.23 -31.29 -13.32
C LYS A 83 5.52 -32.70 -13.82
N ILE A 84 5.78 -33.63 -12.91
CA ILE A 84 5.97 -35.06 -13.22
C ILE A 84 4.87 -35.60 -14.14
N GLN A 85 3.60 -35.23 -13.89
CA GLN A 85 2.47 -35.63 -14.75
C GLN A 85 2.58 -35.20 -16.23
N TYR A 86 3.46 -34.24 -16.56
CA TYR A 86 3.72 -33.76 -17.92
C TYR A 86 5.06 -34.26 -18.45
N ILE A 87 6.09 -34.41 -17.61
CA ILE A 87 7.43 -34.72 -18.13
C ILE A 87 7.74 -36.22 -18.19
N ALA A 88 6.99 -37.05 -17.46
CA ALA A 88 7.28 -38.47 -17.30
C ALA A 88 6.33 -39.37 -18.10
N LYS A 89 6.87 -40.11 -19.06
CA LYS A 89 6.12 -41.08 -19.87
C LYS A 89 5.60 -42.26 -19.03
N ASP A 90 6.42 -42.73 -18.10
CA ASP A 90 6.16 -43.84 -17.19
C ASP A 90 5.21 -43.47 -16.03
N TYR A 91 4.77 -42.21 -15.91
CA TYR A 91 3.89 -41.77 -14.82
C TYR A 91 2.62 -42.61 -14.66
N VAL A 92 1.99 -43.00 -15.77
CA VAL A 92 0.77 -43.83 -15.74
C VAL A 92 1.06 -45.25 -15.25
N GLU A 93 2.22 -45.81 -15.63
CA GLU A 93 2.65 -47.15 -15.21
C GLU A 93 2.93 -47.23 -13.70
N PHE A 94 3.18 -46.09 -13.07
CA PHE A 94 3.39 -45.96 -11.64
C PHE A 94 2.14 -45.45 -10.88
N GLY A 95 0.93 -45.60 -11.44
CA GLY A 95 -0.30 -45.29 -10.71
C GLY A 95 -0.66 -43.82 -10.60
N GLY A 96 -0.18 -42.99 -11.52
CA GLY A 96 -0.46 -41.56 -11.54
C GLY A 96 -1.96 -41.22 -11.48
N ILE A 97 -2.38 -40.47 -10.45
CA ILE A 97 -3.81 -40.16 -10.22
C ILE A 97 -4.35 -39.02 -11.09
N LYS A 98 -3.48 -38.18 -11.67
CA LYS A 98 -3.87 -37.10 -12.58
C LYS A 98 -3.72 -37.54 -14.04
N LYS A 99 -4.51 -36.93 -14.92
CA LYS A 99 -4.39 -37.18 -16.36
C LYS A 99 -2.99 -36.80 -16.83
N SER A 100 -2.28 -37.74 -17.45
CA SER A 100 -0.95 -37.49 -18.03
C SER A 100 -1.05 -36.45 -19.15
N GLY A 101 -0.14 -35.49 -19.11
CA GLY A 101 0.06 -34.48 -20.15
C GLY A 101 1.31 -34.72 -21.00
N PHE A 102 1.93 -35.90 -20.88
CA PHE A 102 3.21 -36.22 -21.53
C PHE A 102 3.23 -35.97 -23.02
N GLU A 103 2.20 -36.40 -23.74
CA GLU A 103 2.13 -36.21 -25.20
C GLU A 103 2.18 -34.74 -25.62
N PHE A 104 1.53 -33.84 -24.86
CA PHE A 104 1.57 -32.40 -25.13
C PHE A 104 2.96 -31.80 -24.87
N TYR A 105 3.57 -32.19 -23.75
CA TYR A 105 4.91 -31.73 -23.37
C TYR A 105 5.96 -32.23 -24.36
N HIS A 106 5.93 -33.52 -24.69
CA HIS A 106 6.85 -34.15 -25.63
C HIS A 106 6.74 -33.56 -27.03
N ALA A 107 5.51 -33.38 -27.55
CA ALA A 107 5.29 -32.77 -28.86
C ALA A 107 5.78 -31.30 -28.91
N GLN A 108 5.51 -30.51 -27.86
CA GLN A 108 5.97 -29.12 -27.77
C GLN A 108 7.50 -29.05 -27.73
N LEU A 109 8.15 -29.86 -26.89
CA LEU A 109 9.61 -29.87 -26.78
C LEU A 109 10.27 -30.34 -28.09
N LYS A 110 9.67 -31.35 -28.76
CA LYS A 110 10.11 -31.80 -30.07
C LYS A 110 10.04 -30.68 -31.11
N ALA A 111 8.91 -29.97 -31.20
CA ALA A 111 8.73 -28.89 -32.15
C ALA A 111 9.78 -27.78 -31.94
N TRP A 112 10.11 -27.45 -30.70
CA TRP A 112 11.19 -26.51 -30.39
C TRP A 112 12.56 -27.03 -30.81
N CYS A 113 12.89 -28.30 -30.51
CA CYS A 113 14.13 -28.94 -30.94
C CYS A 113 14.28 -29.03 -32.47
N ASP A 114 13.18 -29.22 -33.20
CA ASP A 114 13.19 -29.34 -34.66
C ASP A 114 13.18 -27.97 -35.38
N SER A 115 13.03 -26.86 -34.64
CA SER A 115 13.00 -25.50 -35.18
C SER A 115 14.38 -24.89 -35.36
N GLU A 116 14.46 -23.76 -36.08
CA GLU A 116 15.70 -22.98 -36.20
C GLU A 116 16.18 -22.37 -34.87
N PHE A 117 15.29 -22.30 -33.87
CA PHE A 117 15.60 -21.81 -32.52
C PHE A 117 15.98 -22.94 -31.56
N SER A 118 16.35 -24.12 -32.05
CA SER A 118 16.78 -25.23 -31.21
C SER A 118 17.94 -24.85 -30.27
N HIS A 119 18.03 -25.53 -29.12
CA HIS A 119 19.12 -25.35 -28.17
C HIS A 119 19.69 -26.69 -27.71
N PRO A 120 21.03 -26.84 -27.55
CA PRO A 120 21.64 -28.11 -27.14
C PRO A 120 21.10 -28.65 -25.82
N ALA A 121 20.94 -27.80 -24.81
CA ALA A 121 20.40 -28.19 -23.50
C ALA A 121 18.95 -28.71 -23.60
N VAL A 122 18.11 -28.06 -24.41
CA VAL A 122 16.72 -28.48 -24.64
C VAL A 122 16.68 -29.83 -25.33
N SER A 123 17.58 -30.04 -26.30
CA SER A 123 17.73 -31.32 -27.01
C SER A 123 18.17 -32.45 -26.09
N ALA A 124 19.07 -32.19 -25.14
CA ALA A 124 19.47 -33.17 -24.12
C ALA A 124 18.28 -33.56 -23.22
N VAL A 125 17.47 -32.59 -22.79
CA VAL A 125 16.25 -32.86 -22.02
C VAL A 125 15.26 -33.70 -22.83
N TYR A 126 15.04 -33.36 -24.11
CA TYR A 126 14.18 -34.14 -25.00
C TYR A 126 14.66 -35.59 -25.15
N GLN A 127 15.96 -35.80 -25.35
CA GLN A 127 16.56 -37.14 -25.43
C GLN A 127 16.39 -37.94 -24.14
N TYR A 128 16.47 -37.28 -22.97
CA TYR A 128 16.27 -37.94 -21.69
C TYR A 128 14.82 -38.39 -21.51
N ILE A 129 13.85 -37.48 -21.65
CA ILE A 129 12.43 -37.80 -21.42
C ILE A 129 11.90 -38.83 -22.42
N ALA A 130 12.44 -38.88 -23.64
CA ALA A 130 12.06 -39.85 -24.66
C ALA A 130 12.36 -41.31 -24.26
N LYS A 131 13.30 -41.53 -23.34
CA LYS A 131 13.59 -42.85 -22.76
C LYS A 131 12.44 -43.38 -21.90
N GLY A 132 11.64 -42.47 -21.34
CA GLY A 132 10.46 -42.81 -20.56
C GLY A 132 10.76 -43.45 -19.20
N THR A 133 11.83 -43.04 -18.54
CA THR A 133 12.28 -43.62 -17.26
C THR A 133 12.27 -42.61 -16.10
N VAL A 134 11.63 -41.45 -16.25
CA VAL A 134 11.75 -40.34 -15.30
C VAL A 134 11.26 -40.72 -13.90
N VAL A 135 10.10 -41.39 -13.78
CA VAL A 135 9.61 -41.82 -12.45
C VAL A 135 10.50 -42.92 -11.89
N ALA A 136 10.90 -43.89 -12.71
CA ALA A 136 11.79 -44.96 -12.29
C ALA A 136 13.14 -44.43 -11.75
N ASP A 137 13.77 -43.49 -12.46
CA ASP A 137 15.03 -42.86 -12.08
C ASP A 137 14.89 -42.08 -10.76
N LEU A 138 13.79 -41.32 -10.60
CA LEU A 138 13.54 -40.57 -9.37
C LEU A 138 13.21 -41.46 -8.16
N ILE A 139 12.62 -42.64 -8.38
CA ILE A 139 12.44 -43.64 -7.30
C ILE A 139 13.80 -44.24 -6.92
N ALA A 140 14.66 -44.53 -7.89
CA ALA A 140 16.01 -45.06 -7.64
C ALA A 140 16.86 -44.08 -6.82
N GLU A 141 16.76 -42.77 -7.07
CA GLU A 141 17.38 -41.70 -6.28
C GLU A 141 16.64 -41.37 -4.97
N LYS A 142 15.58 -42.10 -4.62
CA LYS A 142 14.76 -41.87 -3.41
C LYS A 142 14.18 -40.45 -3.33
N VAL A 143 13.91 -39.83 -4.48
CA VAL A 143 13.21 -38.54 -4.58
C VAL A 143 11.70 -38.76 -4.62
N LEU A 144 11.26 -39.75 -5.41
CA LEU A 144 9.88 -40.23 -5.45
C LEU A 144 9.75 -41.55 -4.68
N TYR A 145 8.55 -41.81 -4.17
CA TYR A 145 8.25 -42.98 -3.35
C TYR A 145 7.05 -43.72 -3.90
N ALA A 146 7.21 -45.02 -4.13
CA ALA A 146 6.16 -45.90 -4.64
C ALA A 146 6.13 -47.22 -3.87
N GLN A 147 4.96 -47.83 -3.77
CA GLN A 147 4.73 -49.18 -3.26
C GLN A 147 3.91 -49.96 -4.29
N ASP A 148 4.30 -51.20 -4.60
CA ASP A 148 3.62 -52.04 -5.61
C ASP A 148 3.43 -51.36 -6.98
N ARG A 149 4.46 -50.60 -7.41
CA ARG A 149 4.42 -49.74 -8.61
C ARG A 149 3.28 -48.70 -8.59
N GLN A 150 2.90 -48.22 -7.42
CA GLN A 150 1.96 -47.12 -7.25
C GLN A 150 2.64 -46.01 -6.46
N LEU A 151 2.69 -44.80 -7.02
CA LEU A 151 3.18 -43.61 -6.32
C LEU A 151 2.33 -43.39 -5.06
N LEU A 152 3.01 -43.22 -3.93
CA LEU A 152 2.35 -42.98 -2.67
C LEU A 152 1.53 -41.68 -2.73
N THR A 153 0.35 -41.72 -2.13
CA THR A 153 -0.52 -40.54 -1.88
C THR A 153 -0.67 -40.23 -0.39
N LYS A 154 -0.16 -41.12 0.46
CA LYS A 154 -0.10 -41.02 1.92
C LYS A 154 1.22 -41.61 2.41
N TRP A 155 1.74 -41.05 3.48
CA TRP A 155 2.88 -41.61 4.21
C TRP A 155 2.34 -42.41 5.38
N HIS A 156 2.72 -43.68 5.48
CA HIS A 156 2.19 -44.62 6.46
C HIS A 156 3.22 -45.08 7.48
N ASP A 157 4.50 -44.75 7.29
CA ASP A 157 5.56 -45.14 8.21
C ASP A 157 5.57 -44.25 9.45
N GLU A 158 5.92 -44.82 10.61
CA GLU A 158 6.02 -44.11 11.91
C GLU A 158 7.18 -43.10 11.94
N GLY A 159 8.09 -43.15 10.96
CA GLY A 159 9.21 -42.24 10.83
C GLY A 159 8.87 -40.91 10.16
N ASP A 160 9.88 -40.05 10.08
CA ASP A 160 9.78 -38.74 9.43
C ASP A 160 9.40 -38.87 7.95
N SER A 161 8.35 -38.14 7.53
CA SER A 161 7.95 -38.11 6.12
C SER A 161 9.10 -37.59 5.23
N PRO A 162 9.32 -38.16 4.03
CA PRO A 162 10.28 -37.67 3.05
C PRO A 162 10.12 -36.18 2.71
N ALA A 163 11.22 -35.55 2.33
CA ALA A 163 11.31 -34.11 2.08
C ALA A 163 10.28 -33.62 1.03
N LEU A 164 10.16 -34.31 -0.11
CA LEU A 164 9.19 -33.94 -1.15
C LEU A 164 7.74 -33.98 -0.63
N LEU A 165 7.40 -35.01 0.16
CA LEU A 165 6.06 -35.22 0.69
C LEU A 165 5.69 -34.19 1.77
N LYS A 166 6.69 -33.60 2.43
CA LYS A 166 6.52 -32.49 3.38
C LYS A 166 6.17 -31.17 2.69
N ILE A 167 6.68 -30.92 1.48
CA ILE A 167 6.51 -29.65 0.76
C ILE A 167 5.32 -29.65 -0.22
N LEU A 168 4.85 -30.82 -0.66
CA LEU A 168 3.72 -30.91 -1.57
C LEU A 168 2.40 -30.49 -0.89
N PRO A 169 1.54 -29.71 -1.56
CA PRO A 169 0.23 -29.36 -1.03
C PRO A 169 -0.63 -30.62 -0.87
N LYS A 170 -1.37 -30.69 0.24
CA LYS A 170 -2.31 -31.79 0.51
C LYS A 170 -3.74 -31.36 0.19
N GLU A 171 -4.44 -32.16 -0.61
CA GLU A 171 -5.88 -32.01 -0.86
C GLU A 171 -6.62 -33.13 -0.14
N LYS A 172 -7.54 -32.79 0.78
CA LYS A 172 -8.27 -33.77 1.63
C LYS A 172 -7.34 -34.77 2.34
N GLY A 173 -6.15 -34.31 2.74
CA GLY A 173 -5.15 -35.13 3.44
C GLY A 173 -4.28 -36.01 2.54
N LEU A 174 -4.47 -35.97 1.22
CA LEU A 174 -3.67 -36.70 0.22
C LEU A 174 -2.69 -35.75 -0.47
N PHE A 175 -1.47 -36.21 -0.74
CA PHE A 175 -0.55 -35.54 -1.64
C PHE A 175 -0.49 -36.24 -2.99
N ASP A 176 -0.03 -35.52 -4.01
CA ASP A 176 0.17 -36.03 -5.36
C ASP A 176 1.61 -35.74 -5.80
N GLN A 177 2.44 -36.77 -5.83
CA GLN A 177 3.82 -36.68 -6.32
C GLN A 177 3.89 -36.29 -7.80
N GLY A 178 2.85 -36.62 -8.59
CA GLY A 178 2.69 -36.19 -9.98
C GLY A 178 2.61 -34.67 -10.14
N SER A 179 2.28 -33.95 -9.07
CA SER A 179 2.18 -32.49 -9.06
C SER A 179 3.50 -31.76 -8.76
N ALA A 180 4.57 -32.50 -8.43
CA ALA A 180 5.90 -31.94 -8.21
C ALA A 180 6.47 -31.36 -9.50
N LEU A 181 6.84 -30.07 -9.47
CA LEU A 181 7.46 -29.36 -10.60
C LEU A 181 8.96 -29.67 -10.68
N VAL A 182 9.43 -30.04 -11.88
CA VAL A 182 10.84 -30.37 -12.14
C VAL A 182 11.53 -29.24 -12.88
N CYS A 183 12.78 -28.94 -12.51
CA CYS A 183 13.69 -28.08 -13.26
C CYS A 183 15.01 -28.81 -13.58
N TRP A 184 15.66 -28.41 -14.68
CA TRP A 184 16.75 -29.18 -15.28
C TRP A 184 18.11 -28.49 -15.16
N SER A 185 19.15 -29.26 -14.90
CA SER A 185 20.52 -28.90 -15.25
C SER A 185 21.05 -29.78 -16.37
N VAL A 186 21.72 -29.18 -17.35
CA VAL A 186 22.47 -29.89 -18.38
C VAL A 186 23.94 -29.63 -18.16
N GLU A 187 24.68 -30.65 -17.72
CA GLU A 187 26.09 -30.54 -17.41
C GLU A 187 26.93 -30.80 -18.65
N ILE A 188 27.66 -29.76 -19.06
CA ILE A 188 28.59 -29.78 -20.17
C ILE A 188 29.99 -29.51 -19.60
N PRO A 189 30.99 -30.38 -19.86
CA PRO A 189 32.35 -30.16 -19.37
C PRO A 189 32.89 -28.80 -19.81
N GLY A 190 33.34 -27.99 -18.84
CA GLY A 190 33.87 -26.65 -19.10
C GLY A 190 32.85 -25.50 -19.03
N GLU A 191 31.55 -25.80 -18.92
CA GLU A 191 30.51 -24.79 -18.73
C GLU A 191 30.12 -24.67 -17.25
N PRO A 192 30.35 -23.50 -16.61
CA PRO A 192 30.10 -23.34 -15.18
C PRO A 192 28.60 -23.20 -14.83
N GLN A 193 27.76 -22.79 -15.78
CA GLN A 193 26.32 -22.66 -15.58
C GLN A 193 25.59 -23.81 -16.26
N SER A 194 25.14 -24.78 -15.49
CA SER A 194 24.35 -25.91 -16.01
C SER A 194 22.84 -25.74 -15.83
N LYS A 195 22.39 -24.79 -14.99
CA LYS A 195 20.96 -24.63 -14.63
C LYS A 195 20.20 -23.94 -15.77
N THR A 196 19.31 -24.69 -16.42
CA THR A 196 18.58 -24.21 -17.61
C THR A 196 17.74 -22.96 -17.36
N TRP A 197 17.19 -22.79 -16.16
CA TRP A 197 16.35 -21.63 -15.81
C TRP A 197 17.14 -20.36 -15.50
N LEU A 198 18.48 -20.44 -15.43
CA LEU A 198 19.38 -19.29 -15.26
C LEU A 198 20.14 -18.94 -16.55
N ASP A 199 19.87 -19.65 -17.66
CA ASP A 199 20.55 -19.47 -18.93
C ASP A 199 19.76 -18.51 -19.84
N PRO A 200 20.26 -17.28 -20.08
CA PRO A 200 19.59 -16.31 -20.94
C PRO A 200 19.49 -16.76 -22.40
N SER A 201 20.39 -17.63 -22.87
CA SER A 201 20.38 -18.12 -24.27
C SER A 201 19.20 -19.06 -24.51
N ILE A 202 18.85 -19.91 -23.53
CA ILE A 202 17.64 -20.75 -23.56
C ILE A 202 16.39 -19.87 -23.52
N GLN A 203 16.38 -18.82 -22.69
CA GLN A 203 15.25 -17.89 -22.61
C GLN A 203 15.01 -17.21 -23.96
N GLN A 204 16.08 -16.70 -24.60
CA GLN A 204 15.99 -16.04 -25.90
C GLN A 204 15.56 -17.00 -27.01
N SER A 205 16.08 -18.22 -27.00
CA SER A 205 15.70 -19.30 -27.91
C SER A 205 14.21 -19.63 -27.81
N TRP A 206 13.66 -19.72 -26.59
CA TRP A 206 12.22 -19.94 -26.39
C TRP A 206 11.39 -18.74 -26.86
N ILE A 207 11.81 -17.52 -26.54
CA ILE A 207 11.08 -16.30 -26.93
C ILE A 207 10.96 -16.23 -28.46
N ALA A 208 12.03 -16.53 -29.18
CA ALA A 208 12.03 -16.55 -30.64
C ALA A 208 11.06 -17.62 -31.18
N PHE A 209 11.15 -18.85 -30.67
CA PHE A 209 10.27 -19.95 -31.06
C PHE A 209 8.78 -19.66 -30.78
N ASP A 210 8.42 -19.24 -29.57
CA ASP A 210 7.03 -18.99 -29.18
C ASP A 210 6.44 -17.77 -29.91
N SER A 211 7.27 -16.78 -30.26
CA SER A 211 6.83 -15.59 -31.00
C SER A 211 6.50 -15.88 -32.47
N GLU A 212 7.10 -16.90 -33.08
CA GLU A 212 6.82 -17.28 -34.47
C GLU A 212 5.63 -18.24 -34.62
N ASN A 213 5.30 -19.01 -33.58
CA ASN A 213 4.20 -19.99 -33.59
C ASN A 213 2.80 -19.35 -33.46
N GLY A 214 2.66 -18.07 -33.77
CA GLY A 214 1.41 -17.34 -33.64
C GLY A 214 0.64 -17.22 -34.96
N ASP A 215 -0.61 -17.69 -34.99
CA ASP A 215 -1.35 -17.87 -36.24
C ASP A 215 -2.01 -16.60 -36.82
N ASN A 216 -2.22 -15.55 -36.02
CA ASN A 216 -3.08 -14.42 -36.41
C ASN A 216 -2.51 -13.04 -36.03
N THR A 217 -2.47 -12.13 -37.01
CA THR A 217 -2.14 -10.71 -36.80
C THR A 217 -3.37 -9.82 -36.93
N ALA A 218 -3.49 -8.82 -36.07
CA ALA A 218 -4.55 -7.81 -36.15
C ALA A 218 -4.13 -6.52 -35.43
N LEU A 219 -4.94 -5.46 -35.60
CA LEU A 219 -4.67 -4.15 -35.03
C LEU A 219 -4.62 -4.22 -33.50
N CYS A 220 -3.48 -3.93 -32.90
CA CYS A 220 -3.30 -3.80 -31.46
C CYS A 220 -3.74 -2.41 -30.99
N TYR A 221 -4.75 -2.34 -30.12
CA TYR A 221 -5.34 -1.08 -29.69
C TYR A 221 -4.44 -0.26 -28.75
N ALA A 222 -3.34 -0.84 -28.27
CA ALA A 222 -2.35 -0.16 -27.44
C ALA A 222 -1.23 0.51 -28.24
N THR A 223 -0.85 -0.06 -29.39
CA THR A 223 0.22 0.48 -30.25
C THR A 223 -0.32 1.16 -31.51
N GLY A 224 -1.51 0.77 -31.98
CA GLY A 224 -2.06 1.23 -33.27
C GLY A 224 -1.48 0.48 -34.48
N GLU A 225 -0.74 -0.61 -34.26
CA GLU A 225 -0.06 -1.40 -35.29
C GLU A 225 -0.66 -2.80 -35.42
N ASN A 226 -0.59 -3.40 -36.61
CA ASN A 226 -0.95 -4.80 -36.80
C ASN A 226 0.16 -5.70 -36.24
N LYS A 227 -0.15 -6.45 -35.18
CA LYS A 227 0.78 -7.34 -34.48
C LYS A 227 0.11 -8.68 -34.15
N LEU A 228 0.91 -9.66 -33.75
CA LEU A 228 0.41 -10.96 -33.31
C LEU A 228 -0.61 -10.81 -32.17
N VAL A 229 -1.78 -11.41 -32.32
CA VAL A 229 -2.89 -11.33 -31.36
C VAL A 229 -2.57 -12.13 -30.10
N ALA A 230 -2.84 -11.55 -28.92
CA ALA A 230 -2.78 -12.31 -27.67
C ALA A 230 -3.99 -13.24 -27.56
N SER A 231 -3.75 -14.52 -27.32
CA SER A 231 -4.83 -15.49 -27.04
C SER A 231 -5.33 -15.39 -25.60
N ASN A 232 -4.51 -14.86 -24.68
CA ASN A 232 -4.83 -14.81 -23.27
C ASN A 232 -4.06 -13.71 -22.53
N HIS A 233 -4.73 -13.00 -21.63
CA HIS A 233 -4.08 -12.00 -20.78
C HIS A 233 -3.65 -12.59 -19.41
N PRO A 234 -2.46 -12.20 -18.90
CA PRO A 234 -1.92 -12.79 -17.68
C PRO A 234 -2.76 -12.51 -16.41
N ALA A 235 -2.90 -13.54 -15.56
CA ALA A 235 -3.37 -13.40 -14.15
C ALA A 235 -2.17 -13.18 -13.20
N LYS A 236 -2.31 -13.39 -11.89
CA LYS A 236 -1.21 -13.32 -10.92
C LYS A 236 -0.48 -11.97 -10.93
N ILE A 237 -1.25 -10.88 -10.97
CA ILE A 237 -0.70 -9.53 -11.09
C ILE A 237 -0.16 -9.05 -9.73
N ARG A 238 -0.93 -9.21 -8.65
CA ARG A 238 -0.52 -8.75 -7.31
C ARG A 238 0.36 -9.77 -6.57
N HIS A 239 0.08 -11.07 -6.73
CA HIS A 239 0.82 -12.18 -6.13
C HIS A 239 0.53 -13.48 -6.88
N SER A 240 1.30 -14.55 -6.62
CA SER A 240 1.24 -15.84 -7.34
C SER A 240 -0.10 -16.57 -7.24
N GLY A 241 -0.86 -16.32 -6.16
CA GLY A 241 -2.21 -16.86 -5.92
C GLY A 241 -3.34 -16.04 -6.55
N ASP A 242 -3.07 -14.82 -7.02
CA ASP A 242 -4.09 -13.91 -7.54
C ASP A 242 -4.61 -14.40 -8.89
N LYS A 243 -5.91 -14.66 -8.99
CA LYS A 243 -6.56 -15.11 -10.23
C LYS A 243 -7.23 -13.97 -11.00
N ALA A 244 -7.25 -12.77 -10.44
CA ALA A 244 -7.88 -11.64 -11.07
C ALA A 244 -7.08 -11.17 -12.29
N LYS A 245 -7.79 -10.86 -13.38
CA LYS A 245 -7.22 -10.31 -14.62
C LYS A 245 -7.71 -8.88 -14.84
N LEU A 246 -6.84 -8.03 -15.40
CA LEU A 246 -7.21 -6.68 -15.86
C LEU A 246 -7.99 -6.72 -17.17
N ILE A 247 -7.61 -7.63 -18.07
CA ILE A 247 -8.28 -7.85 -19.35
C ILE A 247 -8.74 -9.31 -19.37
N SER A 248 -10.02 -9.55 -19.57
CA SER A 248 -10.57 -10.90 -19.69
C SER A 248 -11.84 -10.91 -20.52
N ALA A 249 -11.99 -11.94 -21.34
CA ALA A 249 -13.23 -12.23 -22.05
C ALA A 249 -13.47 -13.75 -21.93
N ASN A 250 -14.31 -14.15 -20.97
CA ASN A 250 -14.62 -15.55 -20.69
C ASN A 250 -16.08 -15.93 -20.96
N ASP A 251 -16.91 -14.97 -21.36
CA ASP A 251 -18.33 -15.21 -21.64
C ASP A 251 -18.54 -15.46 -23.15
N LYS A 252 -18.76 -16.72 -23.52
CA LYS A 252 -19.10 -17.14 -24.89
C LYS A 252 -20.59 -17.42 -25.07
N SER A 253 -21.43 -17.04 -24.12
CA SER A 253 -22.86 -17.40 -24.13
C SER A 253 -23.79 -16.21 -23.85
N GLY A 254 -23.39 -15.32 -22.95
CA GLY A 254 -24.12 -14.11 -22.60
C GLY A 254 -23.76 -12.91 -23.51
N TYR A 255 -24.30 -11.75 -23.13
CA TYR A 255 -24.21 -10.51 -23.87
C TYR A 255 -23.04 -9.61 -23.40
N THR A 256 -21.93 -10.20 -22.92
CA THR A 256 -20.77 -9.41 -22.46
C THR A 256 -20.17 -8.54 -23.57
N PHE A 257 -20.10 -9.05 -24.80
CA PHE A 257 -19.75 -8.29 -26.02
C PHE A 257 -20.77 -8.49 -27.16
N ARG A 258 -21.51 -9.61 -27.12
CA ARG A 258 -22.54 -9.96 -28.11
C ARG A 258 -23.66 -8.93 -28.11
N GLY A 259 -24.16 -8.59 -29.30
CA GLY A 259 -25.14 -7.51 -29.52
C GLY A 259 -24.51 -6.18 -29.93
N ARG A 260 -23.20 -6.00 -29.70
CA ARG A 260 -22.38 -4.95 -30.33
C ARG A 260 -21.27 -5.51 -31.21
N PHE A 261 -20.67 -6.62 -30.78
CA PHE A 261 -19.59 -7.32 -31.46
C PHE A 261 -19.92 -8.80 -31.66
N LEU A 262 -19.34 -9.43 -32.69
CA LEU A 262 -19.49 -10.86 -32.97
C LEU A 262 -18.55 -11.70 -32.10
N SER A 263 -17.33 -11.19 -31.84
CA SER A 263 -16.32 -11.81 -30.99
C SER A 263 -15.78 -10.84 -29.94
N ASN A 264 -15.06 -11.39 -28.95
CA ASN A 264 -14.30 -10.60 -27.98
C ASN A 264 -13.15 -9.82 -28.64
N ASP A 265 -12.58 -10.36 -29.72
CA ASP A 265 -11.43 -9.77 -30.42
C ASP A 265 -11.80 -8.45 -31.11
N GLU A 266 -13.04 -8.32 -31.59
CA GLU A 266 -13.58 -7.07 -32.14
C GLU A 266 -13.78 -5.98 -31.07
N ALA A 267 -13.99 -6.36 -29.80
CA ALA A 267 -14.25 -5.41 -28.72
C ALA A 267 -12.95 -4.77 -28.20
N CYS A 268 -11.90 -5.56 -28.05
CA CYS A 268 -10.59 -5.09 -27.59
C CYS A 268 -9.52 -6.10 -27.99
N ASN A 269 -8.67 -5.73 -28.95
CA ASN A 269 -7.54 -6.54 -29.36
C ASN A 269 -6.22 -5.93 -28.86
N ILE A 270 -5.46 -6.72 -28.09
CA ILE A 270 -4.12 -6.37 -27.61
C ILE A 270 -3.16 -7.43 -28.12
N SER A 271 -2.01 -7.00 -28.66
CA SER A 271 -1.00 -7.92 -29.15
C SER A 271 -0.34 -8.74 -28.04
N PHE A 272 0.09 -9.95 -28.39
CA PHE A 272 0.87 -10.88 -27.59
C PHE A 272 2.02 -10.21 -26.83
N GLU A 273 2.91 -9.52 -27.56
CA GLU A 273 4.08 -8.84 -26.97
C GLU A 273 3.65 -7.79 -25.93
N VAL A 274 2.71 -6.92 -26.29
CA VAL A 274 2.25 -5.83 -25.42
C VAL A 274 1.63 -6.36 -24.13
N THR A 275 0.76 -7.37 -24.22
CA THR A 275 0.13 -7.90 -23.00
C THR A 275 1.16 -8.51 -22.07
N GLN A 276 2.14 -9.25 -22.60
CA GLN A 276 3.15 -9.88 -21.77
C GLN A 276 4.07 -8.86 -21.10
N LYS A 277 4.63 -7.94 -21.89
CA LYS A 277 5.50 -6.87 -21.37
C LYS A 277 4.78 -6.00 -20.34
N ALA A 278 3.59 -5.50 -20.65
CA ALA A 278 2.87 -4.60 -19.76
C ALA A 278 2.48 -5.25 -18.43
N HIS A 279 2.04 -6.51 -18.44
CA HIS A 279 1.69 -7.22 -17.19
C HIS A 279 2.95 -7.63 -16.40
N ASN A 280 4.07 -7.98 -17.07
CA ASN A 280 5.34 -8.25 -16.40
C ASN A 280 5.91 -6.99 -15.74
N ALA A 281 5.87 -5.84 -16.44
CA ALA A 281 6.23 -4.55 -15.85
C ALA A 281 5.37 -4.24 -14.63
N LEU A 282 4.04 -4.43 -14.73
CA LEU A 282 3.15 -4.18 -13.60
C LEU A 282 3.46 -5.08 -12.39
N ARG A 283 3.72 -6.38 -12.61
CA ARG A 283 4.15 -7.29 -11.53
C ARG A 283 5.43 -6.81 -10.85
N CYS A 284 6.45 -6.46 -11.65
CA CYS A 284 7.72 -5.93 -11.16
C CYS A 284 7.52 -4.63 -10.38
N LEU A 285 6.73 -3.68 -10.89
CA LEU A 285 6.44 -2.44 -10.20
C LEU A 285 5.69 -2.66 -8.88
N LEU A 286 4.82 -3.67 -8.82
CA LEU A 286 4.08 -4.03 -7.62
C LEU A 286 4.94 -4.63 -6.49
N THR A 287 6.16 -5.09 -6.77
CA THR A 287 7.09 -5.54 -5.70
C THR A 287 7.89 -4.39 -5.09
N LYS A 288 7.88 -3.20 -5.72
CA LYS A 288 8.63 -2.04 -5.23
C LYS A 288 8.05 -1.48 -3.93
N GLN A 289 8.92 -0.90 -3.11
CA GLN A 289 8.54 -0.29 -1.83
C GLN A 289 7.56 0.88 -2.01
N SER A 290 7.58 1.59 -3.15
CA SER A 290 6.73 2.77 -3.41
C SER A 290 5.21 2.47 -3.53
N VAL A 291 4.81 1.20 -3.41
CA VAL A 291 3.44 0.74 -3.56
C VAL A 291 2.67 0.85 -2.24
N PHE A 292 1.53 1.52 -2.27
CA PHE A 292 0.56 1.53 -1.17
C PHE A 292 -0.41 0.35 -1.32
N ARG A 293 -0.59 -0.42 -0.24
CA ARG A 293 -1.47 -1.60 -0.22
C ARG A 293 -2.49 -1.47 0.90
N ASN A 294 -3.76 -1.61 0.56
CA ASN A 294 -4.88 -1.68 1.49
C ASN A 294 -5.71 -2.94 1.16
N ASP A 295 -5.35 -4.06 1.77
CA ASP A 295 -5.86 -5.39 1.42
C ASP A 295 -5.68 -5.69 -0.08
N THR A 296 -6.76 -5.83 -0.85
CA THR A 296 -6.77 -6.12 -2.28
C THR A 296 -6.65 -4.87 -3.14
N GLN A 297 -6.85 -3.68 -2.55
CA GLN A 297 -6.71 -2.39 -3.21
C GLN A 297 -5.26 -1.92 -3.17
N VAL A 298 -4.73 -1.49 -4.30
CA VAL A 298 -3.33 -1.11 -4.46
C VAL A 298 -3.21 0.19 -5.23
N TYR A 299 -2.34 1.10 -4.79
CA TYR A 299 -1.98 2.31 -5.51
C TYR A 299 -0.46 2.39 -5.66
N LEU A 300 0.01 2.72 -6.86
CA LEU A 300 1.43 2.90 -7.13
C LEU A 300 1.69 4.11 -7.99
N ALA A 301 2.88 4.70 -7.79
CA ALA A 301 3.48 5.68 -8.66
C ALA A 301 4.81 5.11 -9.18
N TRP A 302 5.14 5.38 -10.44
CA TRP A 302 6.46 5.04 -11.00
C TRP A 302 6.89 6.02 -12.08
N ALA A 303 8.20 6.20 -12.22
CA ALA A 303 8.78 6.85 -13.39
C ALA A 303 8.85 5.84 -14.54
N VAL A 304 8.46 6.26 -15.75
CA VAL A 304 8.48 5.38 -16.93
C VAL A 304 9.90 4.92 -17.26
N SER A 305 10.93 5.73 -16.95
CA SER A 305 12.34 5.35 -17.06
C SER A 305 12.79 4.27 -16.08
N GLY A 306 11.97 3.90 -15.10
CA GLY A 306 12.31 2.94 -14.04
C GLY A 306 13.03 3.56 -12.82
N LYS A 307 13.31 4.88 -12.82
CA LYS A 307 13.86 5.59 -11.65
C LYS A 307 12.90 5.51 -10.45
N GLU A 308 13.46 5.57 -9.24
CA GLU A 308 12.67 5.50 -8.01
C GLU A 308 11.85 6.77 -7.79
N VAL A 309 10.64 6.62 -7.26
CA VAL A 309 9.76 7.74 -6.89
C VAL A 309 9.31 7.58 -5.44
N PRO A 310 9.06 8.68 -4.72
CA PRO A 310 8.56 8.59 -3.35
C PRO A 310 7.16 8.00 -3.29
N LYS A 311 6.81 7.39 -2.15
CA LYS A 311 5.42 7.03 -1.83
C LYS A 311 4.56 8.30 -1.77
N PHE A 312 3.30 8.19 -2.17
CA PHE A 312 2.37 9.33 -2.12
C PHE A 312 1.72 9.53 -0.74
N ASN A 313 1.62 8.48 0.08
CA ASN A 313 0.83 8.47 1.32
C ASN A 313 1.64 8.54 2.61
N GLU A 314 2.96 8.40 2.52
CA GLU A 314 3.87 8.29 3.65
C GLU A 314 5.04 9.25 3.40
N LEU A 315 5.03 10.37 4.11
CA LEU A 315 6.27 10.85 4.72
C LEU A 315 6.57 9.85 5.82
N ASP A 316 7.73 9.21 5.78
CA ASP A 316 8.20 8.49 6.95
C ASP A 316 8.29 9.53 8.09
N LEU A 317 7.37 9.43 9.05
CA LEU A 317 7.28 10.37 10.16
C LEU A 317 8.48 10.22 11.10
N ASN A 318 9.18 9.08 11.09
CA ASN A 318 10.42 8.91 11.83
C ASN A 318 11.57 9.61 11.11
N ASP A 319 11.63 9.53 9.78
CA ASP A 319 12.57 10.36 9.00
C ASP A 319 12.25 11.84 9.20
N LEU A 320 10.98 12.24 9.06
CA LEU A 320 10.59 13.63 9.25
C LEU A 320 10.85 14.08 10.70
N ALA A 321 10.54 13.30 11.72
CA ALA A 321 10.81 13.62 13.12
C ALA A 321 12.31 13.73 13.40
N SER A 322 13.14 12.82 12.90
CA SER A 322 14.60 12.91 13.04
C SER A 322 15.18 14.10 12.26
N PHE A 323 14.61 14.46 11.10
CA PHE A 323 14.91 15.71 10.39
C PHE A 323 14.40 16.96 11.14
N LEU A 324 13.31 16.86 11.90
CA LEU A 324 12.70 17.94 12.71
C LEU A 324 13.45 18.18 14.02
N GLU A 325 13.98 17.12 14.64
CA GLU A 325 14.79 17.15 15.86
C GLU A 325 16.14 17.85 15.64
N GLN A 326 16.69 17.83 14.42
CA GLN A 326 17.97 18.47 14.09
C GLN A 326 17.93 20.01 14.02
N THR A 327 16.77 20.64 14.21
CA THR A 327 16.65 22.11 14.24
C THR A 327 16.23 22.61 15.62
N ASP A 328 17.23 23.03 16.40
CA ASP A 328 17.04 23.72 17.68
C ASP A 328 16.22 25.03 17.56
N ASN A 329 15.48 25.32 18.63
CA ASN A 329 14.90 26.63 18.99
C ASN A 329 13.75 27.23 18.16
N VAL A 330 12.96 26.45 17.41
CA VAL A 330 11.74 26.99 16.79
C VAL A 330 10.59 27.09 17.81
N ASP A 331 10.08 28.29 18.03
CA ASP A 331 8.84 28.49 18.79
C ASP A 331 7.62 28.14 17.93
N HIS A 332 7.15 26.89 18.01
CA HIS A 332 5.96 26.46 17.27
C HIS A 332 4.66 27.15 17.69
N THR A 333 4.65 27.92 18.78
CA THR A 333 3.49 28.77 19.14
C THR A 333 3.49 30.12 18.42
N GLN A 334 4.61 30.51 17.82
CA GLN A 334 4.77 31.75 17.05
C GLN A 334 5.09 31.48 15.57
N ASP A 335 5.65 30.32 15.25
CA ASP A 335 5.86 29.88 13.87
C ASP A 335 4.51 29.56 13.21
N LEU A 336 4.08 30.43 12.29
CA LEU A 336 2.85 30.28 11.51
C LEU A 336 2.88 29.07 10.55
N GLY A 337 3.97 28.29 10.55
CA GLY A 337 4.18 27.08 9.73
C GLY A 337 5.34 27.23 8.73
N GLN A 338 6.14 28.29 8.85
CA GLN A 338 7.25 28.59 7.94
C GLN A 338 8.39 27.60 8.07
N ALA A 339 8.75 27.19 9.30
CA ALA A 339 9.81 26.20 9.50
C ALA A 339 9.43 24.87 8.86
N TYR A 340 8.20 24.42 9.12
CA TYR A 340 7.62 23.22 8.53
C TYR A 340 7.62 23.28 6.98
N ALA A 341 7.16 24.39 6.39
CA ALA A 341 7.14 24.55 4.94
C ALA A 341 8.55 24.54 4.31
N ASN A 342 9.54 25.16 4.94
CA ASN A 342 10.92 25.16 4.47
C ASN A 342 11.56 23.77 4.55
N GLN A 343 11.25 22.99 5.59
CA GLN A 343 11.72 21.62 5.74
C GLN A 343 11.11 20.69 4.69
N LEU A 344 9.81 20.80 4.41
CA LEU A 344 9.17 20.04 3.33
C LEU A 344 9.84 20.29 1.97
N LYS A 345 10.13 21.56 1.64
CA LYS A 345 10.86 21.91 0.41
C LYS A 345 12.23 21.24 0.34
N ARG A 346 12.98 21.23 1.45
CA ARG A 346 14.30 20.57 1.53
C ARG A 346 14.16 19.06 1.36
N TYR A 347 13.16 18.44 2.01
CA TYR A 347 12.90 17.01 1.93
C TYR A 347 12.60 16.55 0.48
N PHE A 348 11.63 17.18 -0.19
CA PHE A 348 11.29 16.81 -1.57
C PHE A 348 12.39 17.15 -2.58
N LYS A 349 13.16 18.22 -2.34
CA LYS A 349 14.40 18.49 -3.11
C LYS A 349 15.43 17.38 -2.91
N GLY A 350 15.60 16.90 -1.67
CA GLY A 350 16.49 15.80 -1.34
C GLY A 350 16.11 14.50 -2.05
N ILE A 351 14.82 14.15 -2.07
CA ILE A 351 14.31 12.99 -2.82
C ILE A 351 14.60 13.13 -4.32
N LYS A 352 14.29 14.29 -4.91
CA LYS A 352 14.52 14.52 -6.34
C LYS A 352 15.99 14.28 -6.71
N THR A 353 16.91 14.82 -5.91
CA THR A 353 18.35 14.65 -6.11
C THR A 353 18.80 13.20 -5.89
N LYS A 354 18.39 12.57 -4.78
CA LYS A 354 18.75 11.18 -4.45
C LYS A 354 18.33 10.21 -5.54
N ASN A 355 17.13 10.40 -6.08
CA ASN A 355 16.53 9.51 -7.07
C ASN A 355 16.84 9.93 -8.53
N GLN A 356 17.63 11.00 -8.71
CA GLN A 356 18.03 11.53 -10.02
C GLN A 356 16.83 11.80 -10.96
N LEU A 357 15.73 12.30 -10.39
CA LEU A 357 14.50 12.58 -11.11
C LEU A 357 14.61 13.93 -11.84
N ASP A 358 14.53 13.90 -13.17
CA ASP A 358 14.48 15.10 -13.99
C ASP A 358 13.11 15.79 -13.84
N ASP A 359 13.03 17.11 -14.06
CA ASP A 359 11.74 17.82 -13.90
C ASP A 359 10.64 17.29 -14.83
N ASN A 360 11.01 16.93 -16.05
CA ASN A 360 10.12 16.42 -17.09
C ASN A 360 10.05 14.88 -17.11
N GLU A 361 10.62 14.20 -16.11
CA GLU A 361 10.54 12.75 -15.97
C GLU A 361 9.08 12.31 -15.93
N GLN A 362 8.66 11.42 -16.83
CA GLN A 362 7.26 10.99 -16.94
C GLN A 362 6.91 10.06 -15.78
N ILE A 363 5.91 10.45 -15.00
CA ILE A 363 5.38 9.70 -13.86
C ILE A 363 3.99 9.18 -14.20
N ALA A 364 3.76 7.89 -13.95
CA ALA A 364 2.46 7.28 -14.04
C ALA A 364 1.95 6.88 -12.65
N LEU A 365 0.64 7.02 -12.46
CA LEU A 365 -0.10 6.77 -11.24
C LEU A 365 -1.20 5.77 -11.56
N LEU A 366 -1.26 4.65 -10.83
CA LEU A 366 -2.24 3.58 -11.06
C LEU A 366 -2.85 3.13 -9.74
N GLY A 367 -4.18 3.04 -9.70
CA GLY A 367 -4.95 2.43 -8.63
C GLY A 367 -5.69 1.20 -9.13
N LEU A 368 -5.56 0.08 -8.45
CA LEU A 368 -6.13 -1.22 -8.81
C LEU A 368 -6.94 -1.80 -7.64
N ASP A 369 -8.04 -2.47 -7.93
CA ASP A 369 -8.74 -3.32 -6.95
C ASP A 369 -9.49 -4.44 -7.67
N SER A 370 -9.79 -5.52 -6.95
CA SER A 370 -10.59 -6.63 -7.47
C SER A 370 -11.96 -6.66 -6.83
N ALA A 371 -13.01 -6.45 -7.64
CA ALA A 371 -14.39 -6.61 -7.19
C ALA A 371 -14.79 -8.10 -7.03
N THR A 372 -14.11 -8.99 -7.74
CA THR A 372 -14.30 -10.45 -7.66
C THR A 372 -12.95 -11.17 -7.76
N PRO A 373 -12.83 -12.44 -7.31
CA PRO A 373 -11.57 -13.19 -7.41
C PRO A 373 -11.01 -13.33 -8.85
N GLY A 374 -11.85 -13.15 -9.88
CA GLY A 374 -11.48 -13.31 -11.28
C GLY A 374 -11.30 -12.01 -12.07
N ARG A 375 -11.74 -10.85 -11.56
CA ARG A 375 -11.72 -9.57 -12.30
C ARG A 375 -11.11 -8.44 -11.48
N MET A 376 -10.12 -7.77 -12.07
CA MET A 376 -9.45 -6.59 -11.51
C MET A 376 -9.85 -5.35 -12.30
N GLY A 377 -10.18 -4.28 -11.60
CA GLY A 377 -10.50 -2.98 -12.18
C GLY A 377 -9.40 -1.96 -11.92
N ILE A 378 -9.25 -1.03 -12.87
CA ILE A 378 -8.45 0.19 -12.67
C ILE A 378 -9.37 1.22 -12.00
N LEU A 379 -9.09 1.52 -10.74
CA LEU A 379 -9.80 2.55 -9.97
C LEU A 379 -9.35 3.96 -10.34
N TYR A 380 -8.08 4.10 -10.71
CA TYR A 380 -7.47 5.37 -11.00
C TYR A 380 -6.32 5.20 -11.98
N TYR A 381 -6.22 6.10 -12.95
CA TYR A 381 -5.04 6.20 -13.80
C TYR A 381 -4.78 7.65 -14.19
N ARG A 382 -3.54 8.11 -13.99
CA ARG A 382 -3.07 9.42 -14.48
C ARG A 382 -1.58 9.35 -14.84
N GLU A 383 -1.19 10.25 -15.72
CA GLU A 383 0.19 10.54 -16.05
C GLU A 383 0.46 12.01 -15.73
N THR A 384 1.67 12.30 -15.28
CA THR A 384 2.16 13.65 -14.96
C THR A 384 3.69 13.64 -15.11
N ILE A 385 4.36 14.73 -14.73
CA ILE A 385 5.81 14.84 -14.69
C ILE A 385 6.29 14.91 -13.24
N ALA A 386 7.55 14.54 -12.98
CA ALA A 386 8.08 14.47 -11.63
C ALA A 386 8.02 15.82 -10.91
N LYS A 387 8.25 16.94 -11.62
CA LYS A 387 8.13 18.28 -11.04
C LYS A 387 6.73 18.53 -10.44
N GLU A 388 5.69 18.22 -11.20
CA GLU A 388 4.30 18.38 -10.76
C GLU A 388 3.94 17.38 -9.66
N PHE A 389 4.32 16.11 -9.83
CA PHE A 389 4.07 15.07 -8.85
C PHE A 389 4.65 15.43 -7.46
N LEU A 390 5.93 15.79 -7.40
CA LEU A 390 6.59 16.18 -6.15
C LEU A 390 5.98 17.46 -5.56
N ALA A 391 5.62 18.44 -6.40
CA ALA A 391 4.94 19.64 -5.95
C ALA A 391 3.55 19.33 -5.35
N ARG A 392 2.82 18.35 -5.90
CA ARG A 392 1.52 17.92 -5.35
C ARG A 392 1.66 17.21 -4.01
N LEU A 393 2.69 16.38 -3.83
CA LEU A 393 2.99 15.76 -2.55
C LEU A 393 3.40 16.81 -1.50
N GLU A 394 4.28 17.76 -1.85
CA GLU A 394 4.63 18.88 -0.97
C GLU A 394 3.39 19.68 -0.57
N GLN A 395 2.53 20.00 -1.55
CA GLN A 395 1.28 20.73 -1.34
C GLN A 395 0.33 19.98 -0.41
N TRP A 396 0.20 18.65 -0.53
CA TRP A 396 -0.59 17.83 0.41
C TRP A 396 -0.11 18.02 1.85
N HIS A 397 1.19 17.87 2.08
CA HIS A 397 1.75 18.02 3.41
C HIS A 397 1.64 19.45 3.94
N ARG A 398 1.82 20.45 3.09
CA ARG A 398 1.66 21.87 3.49
C ARG A 398 0.22 22.20 3.86
N ASP A 399 -0.74 21.78 3.04
CA ASP A 399 -2.15 22.13 3.25
C ASP A 399 -2.76 21.41 4.44
N LEU A 400 -2.41 20.14 4.66
CA LEU A 400 -2.91 19.35 5.77
C LEU A 400 -1.98 19.34 6.99
N GLY A 401 -0.81 19.98 6.90
CA GLY A 401 0.13 20.10 8.01
C GLY A 401 -0.54 20.69 9.23
N TRP A 402 -0.50 19.95 10.34
CA TRP A 402 -1.02 20.34 11.64
C TRP A 402 -0.25 19.63 12.75
N GLN A 403 -0.35 20.09 13.99
CA GLN A 403 0.21 19.40 15.16
C GLN A 403 -0.47 18.03 15.32
N GLN A 404 0.26 16.93 15.06
CA GLN A 404 -0.21 15.56 15.19
C GLN A 404 0.34 14.91 16.45
N ARG A 405 -0.51 14.25 17.24
CA ARG A 405 -0.09 13.40 18.36
C ARG A 405 0.38 12.03 17.82
N VAL A 406 1.66 11.74 17.97
CA VAL A 406 2.29 10.53 17.42
C VAL A 406 3.15 9.83 18.47
N LYS A 407 3.32 8.52 18.35
CA LYS A 407 4.22 7.74 19.21
C LYS A 407 5.55 7.53 18.47
N ILE A 408 6.65 8.06 18.99
CA ILE A 408 8.00 7.94 18.46
C ILE A 408 8.88 7.38 19.58
N ASN A 409 9.64 6.30 19.32
CA ASN A 409 10.48 5.64 20.32
C ASN A 409 9.75 5.33 21.64
N GLU A 410 8.52 4.81 21.53
CA GLU A 410 7.60 4.53 22.64
C GLU A 410 7.11 5.75 23.44
N GLN A 411 7.45 6.97 23.02
CA GLN A 411 7.04 8.21 23.68
C GLN A 411 6.04 8.99 22.82
N TRP A 412 5.04 9.57 23.48
CA TRP A 412 4.07 10.42 22.80
C TRP A 412 4.63 11.82 22.59
N GLN A 413 4.58 12.29 21.35
CA GLN A 413 5.10 13.59 20.96
C GLN A 413 4.12 14.33 20.04
N TRP A 414 4.26 15.65 20.01
CA TRP A 414 3.54 16.53 19.09
C TRP A 414 4.44 16.87 17.91
N VAL A 415 4.03 16.49 16.71
CA VAL A 415 4.83 16.65 15.48
C VAL A 415 4.00 17.31 14.40
N ASN A 416 4.55 18.37 13.79
CA ASN A 416 3.95 19.02 12.64
C ASN A 416 4.00 18.11 11.41
N SER A 417 2.84 17.62 10.98
CA SER A 417 2.73 16.76 9.80
C SER A 417 1.30 16.70 9.27
N ALA A 418 1.13 16.25 8.01
CA ALA A 418 -0.17 15.78 7.56
C ALA A 418 -0.40 14.35 8.06
N PRO A 419 -1.64 13.97 8.43
CA PRO A 419 -1.94 12.64 8.93
C PRO A 419 -1.78 11.59 7.82
N SER A 420 -1.31 10.40 8.19
CA SER A 420 -1.30 9.25 7.28
C SER A 420 -2.73 8.82 6.94
N LEU A 421 -2.92 8.19 5.78
CA LEU A 421 -4.23 7.70 5.35
C LEU A 421 -4.87 6.73 6.34
N TYR A 422 -4.08 5.87 6.99
CA TYR A 422 -4.54 4.97 8.04
C TYR A 422 -5.06 5.71 9.27
N ARG A 423 -4.37 6.78 9.69
CA ARG A 423 -4.85 7.62 10.78
C ARG A 423 -6.12 8.37 10.39
N VAL A 424 -6.22 8.87 9.16
CA VAL A 424 -7.45 9.49 8.67
C VAL A 424 -8.63 8.51 8.70
N LEU A 425 -8.41 7.25 8.30
CA LEU A 425 -9.41 6.19 8.42
C LEU A 425 -9.92 6.03 9.86
N ASP A 426 -9.01 5.88 10.82
CA ASP A 426 -9.35 5.71 12.24
C ASP A 426 -10.05 6.96 12.82
N GLY A 427 -9.60 8.15 12.41
CA GLY A 427 -10.16 9.44 12.84
C GLY A 427 -11.51 9.77 12.20
N VAL A 428 -11.90 9.11 11.12
CA VAL A 428 -13.19 9.31 10.45
C VAL A 428 -14.20 8.24 10.89
N TYR A 429 -13.80 6.97 10.91
CA TYR A 429 -14.73 5.83 11.12
C TYR A 429 -14.48 5.05 12.41
N GLY A 430 -13.23 5.02 12.91
CA GLY A 430 -12.85 4.27 14.10
C GLY A 430 -13.21 2.78 14.03
N ASP A 431 -13.77 2.24 15.10
CA ASP A 431 -14.07 0.81 15.25
C ASP A 431 -15.04 0.24 14.20
N VAL A 432 -15.81 1.07 13.50
CA VAL A 432 -16.66 0.64 12.36
C VAL A 432 -15.80 -0.03 11.28
N LEU A 433 -14.53 0.33 11.17
CA LEU A 433 -13.59 -0.25 10.21
C LEU A 433 -13.22 -1.70 10.51
N LYS A 434 -13.47 -2.22 11.73
CA LYS A 434 -13.23 -3.62 12.07
C LYS A 434 -14.12 -4.58 11.27
N SER A 435 -15.26 -4.10 10.78
CA SER A 435 -16.25 -4.91 10.05
C SER A 435 -16.63 -4.35 8.67
N ALA A 436 -16.00 -3.25 8.20
CA ALA A 436 -16.39 -2.54 6.98
C ALA A 436 -15.20 -2.18 6.07
N ASP A 437 -14.58 -3.19 5.44
CA ASP A 437 -13.44 -2.97 4.53
C ASP A 437 -13.80 -2.16 3.28
N THR A 438 -15.06 -2.19 2.86
CA THR A 438 -15.56 -1.36 1.75
C THR A 438 -15.46 0.14 2.05
N LEU A 439 -15.70 0.56 3.30
CA LEU A 439 -15.55 1.95 3.73
C LEU A 439 -14.08 2.39 3.69
N LYS A 440 -13.15 1.51 4.10
CA LYS A 440 -11.70 1.77 4.01
C LYS A 440 -11.30 2.07 2.58
N LYS A 441 -11.66 1.16 1.67
CA LYS A 441 -11.35 1.26 0.24
C LYS A 441 -11.96 2.51 -0.39
N ASN A 442 -13.20 2.84 -0.04
CA ASN A 442 -13.90 4.01 -0.57
C ASN A 442 -13.21 5.32 -0.15
N LEU A 443 -12.88 5.47 1.14
CA LEU A 443 -12.21 6.68 1.64
C LEU A 443 -10.84 6.88 0.98
N ILE A 444 -10.03 5.83 0.87
CA ILE A 444 -8.72 5.92 0.18
C ILE A 444 -8.92 6.34 -1.28
N THR A 445 -9.88 5.75 -1.98
CA THR A 445 -10.18 6.11 -3.38
C THR A 445 -10.55 7.58 -3.54
N ARG A 446 -11.26 8.14 -2.57
CA ARG A 446 -11.70 9.55 -2.59
C ARG A 446 -10.59 10.52 -2.19
N LEU A 447 -9.70 10.12 -1.28
CA LEU A 447 -8.56 10.94 -0.87
C LEU A 447 -7.38 10.87 -1.84
N TYR A 448 -7.23 9.78 -2.61
CA TYR A 448 -6.10 9.63 -3.53
C TYR A 448 -5.98 10.79 -4.54
N PRO A 449 -7.04 11.21 -5.26
CA PRO A 449 -7.01 12.41 -6.10
C PRO A 449 -6.72 13.71 -5.35
N CYS A 450 -7.07 13.80 -4.06
CA CYS A 450 -6.76 14.97 -3.24
C CYS A 450 -5.25 15.09 -3.02
N ILE A 451 -4.54 13.96 -2.89
CA ILE A 451 -3.09 13.91 -2.70
C ILE A 451 -2.39 14.23 -4.03
N VAL A 452 -2.68 13.47 -5.08
CA VAL A 452 -1.86 13.49 -6.30
C VAL A 452 -2.29 14.53 -7.33
N GLU A 453 -3.53 15.06 -7.26
CA GLU A 453 -4.02 16.13 -8.15
C GLU A 453 -4.30 17.44 -7.38
N GLY A 454 -4.26 17.43 -6.04
CA GLY A 454 -4.62 18.60 -5.24
C GLY A 454 -6.11 18.93 -5.24
N LYS A 455 -6.99 17.93 -5.49
CA LYS A 455 -8.44 18.13 -5.41
C LYS A 455 -8.91 18.54 -3.99
N PRO A 456 -10.05 19.23 -3.87
CA PRO A 456 -10.63 19.59 -2.57
C PRO A 456 -10.91 18.36 -1.72
N ILE A 457 -10.72 18.50 -0.40
CA ILE A 457 -11.10 17.46 0.57
C ILE A 457 -12.62 17.30 0.54
N PRO A 458 -13.16 16.06 0.46
CA PRO A 458 -14.60 15.86 0.53
C PRO A 458 -15.18 16.34 1.87
N GLN A 459 -16.22 17.17 1.80
CA GLN A 459 -16.82 17.81 2.98
C GLN A 459 -17.31 16.80 4.01
N ASP A 460 -17.93 15.70 3.57
CA ASP A 460 -18.43 14.63 4.43
C ASP A 460 -17.32 13.90 5.21
N ILE A 461 -16.13 13.72 4.61
CA ILE A 461 -14.97 13.15 5.30
C ILE A 461 -14.50 14.08 6.41
N MET A 462 -14.34 15.37 6.10
CA MET A 462 -13.96 16.39 7.09
C MET A 462 -15.00 16.50 8.22
N GLN A 463 -16.29 16.56 7.88
CA GLN A 463 -17.38 16.65 8.87
C GLN A 463 -17.45 15.40 9.75
N SER A 464 -17.25 14.22 9.18
CA SER A 464 -17.24 12.97 9.95
C SER A 464 -16.10 12.96 10.98
N ALA A 465 -14.89 13.38 10.59
CA ALA A 465 -13.77 13.52 11.51
C ALA A 465 -14.05 14.57 12.61
N PHE A 466 -14.63 15.72 12.24
CA PHE A 466 -15.03 16.76 13.18
C PHE A 466 -16.05 16.23 14.21
N HIS A 467 -17.12 15.58 13.75
CA HIS A 467 -18.16 15.02 14.61
C HIS A 467 -17.63 13.96 15.58
N ARG A 468 -16.68 13.14 15.12
CA ARG A 468 -16.02 12.15 15.98
C ARG A 468 -15.15 12.83 17.04
N ALA A 469 -14.36 13.83 16.65
CA ALA A 469 -13.45 14.55 17.55
C ALA A 469 -14.18 15.32 18.67
N ILE A 470 -15.34 15.91 18.39
CA ILE A 470 -16.12 16.65 19.40
C ILE A 470 -16.89 15.72 20.36
N ASN A 471 -17.02 14.44 20.04
CA ASN A 471 -17.70 13.45 20.87
C ASN A 471 -16.75 12.80 21.89
N ARG A 472 -16.12 13.63 22.74
CA ARG A 472 -15.14 13.18 23.75
C ARG A 472 -15.66 12.07 24.66
N VAL A 473 -16.96 12.08 24.98
CA VAL A 473 -17.61 11.08 25.85
C VAL A 473 -17.65 9.67 25.26
N ALA A 474 -17.47 9.52 23.94
CA ALA A 474 -17.41 8.20 23.29
C ALA A 474 -16.05 7.50 23.46
N TYR A 475 -15.03 8.21 23.95
CA TYR A 475 -13.72 7.65 24.24
C TYR A 475 -13.63 7.26 25.70
N LYS A 476 -13.02 6.09 25.97
CA LYS A 476 -12.74 5.66 27.34
C LYS A 476 -11.80 6.65 28.05
N SER A 477 -11.81 6.65 29.38
CA SER A 477 -10.97 7.56 30.19
C SER A 477 -9.47 7.36 29.92
N ASP A 478 -9.04 6.11 29.80
CA ASP A 478 -7.67 5.67 29.47
C ASP A 478 -7.28 5.92 28.00
N GLN A 479 -8.22 6.34 27.16
CA GLN A 479 -8.03 6.60 25.73
C GLN A 479 -7.95 8.10 25.39
N THR A 480 -7.53 8.93 26.35
CA THR A 480 -7.31 10.37 26.10
C THR A 480 -6.32 10.61 24.96
N TRP A 481 -5.27 9.79 24.84
CA TRP A 481 -4.31 9.84 23.73
C TRP A 481 -4.98 9.68 22.36
N LEU A 482 -5.96 8.76 22.26
CA LEU A 482 -6.67 8.46 21.01
C LEU A 482 -7.63 9.60 20.65
N TRP A 483 -8.27 10.20 21.65
CA TRP A 483 -9.08 11.39 21.44
C TRP A 483 -8.24 12.56 20.92
N LEU A 484 -7.10 12.86 21.56
CA LEU A 484 -6.18 13.92 21.12
C LEU A 484 -5.65 13.68 19.70
N GLN A 485 -5.33 12.43 19.36
CA GLN A 485 -4.97 12.04 17.99
C GLN A 485 -6.10 12.37 17.00
N ASN A 486 -7.35 12.05 17.34
CA ASN A 486 -8.50 12.31 16.46
C ASN A 486 -8.85 13.80 16.35
N VAL A 487 -8.65 14.59 17.41
CA VAL A 487 -8.74 16.06 17.35
C VAL A 487 -7.69 16.60 16.37
N SER A 488 -6.45 16.09 16.42
CA SER A 488 -5.36 16.50 15.52
C SER A 488 -5.67 16.20 14.05
N ILE A 489 -6.21 15.00 13.78
CA ILE A 489 -6.61 14.56 12.44
C ILE A 489 -7.76 15.42 11.92
N ALA A 490 -8.78 15.67 12.73
CA ALA A 490 -9.90 16.52 12.36
C ALA A 490 -9.44 17.95 12.04
N CYS A 491 -8.57 18.55 12.86
CA CYS A 491 -8.03 19.88 12.59
C CYS A 491 -7.25 19.95 11.26
N SER A 492 -6.44 18.93 10.99
CA SER A 492 -5.73 18.80 9.71
C SER A 492 -6.68 18.76 8.50
N LEU A 493 -7.75 17.96 8.58
CA LEU A 493 -8.76 17.87 7.53
C LEU A 493 -9.57 19.17 7.37
N ILE A 494 -9.88 19.85 8.48
CA ILE A 494 -10.58 21.14 8.47
C ILE A 494 -9.73 22.21 7.78
N LYS A 495 -8.45 22.33 8.17
CA LYS A 495 -7.50 23.24 7.51
C LYS A 495 -7.38 22.89 6.02
N GLY A 496 -7.16 21.61 5.68
CA GLY A 496 -7.06 21.16 4.30
C GLY A 496 -8.30 21.45 3.47
N PHE A 497 -9.50 21.26 4.04
CA PHE A 497 -10.78 21.57 3.39
C PHE A 497 -10.92 23.06 3.05
N TYR A 498 -10.73 23.94 4.05
CA TYR A 498 -10.89 25.38 3.84
C TYR A 498 -9.80 25.99 2.95
N THR A 499 -8.57 25.45 2.98
CA THR A 499 -7.49 25.90 2.08
C THR A 499 -7.78 25.53 0.62
N ARG A 500 -8.34 24.34 0.38
CA ARG A 500 -8.46 23.73 -0.96
C ARG A 500 -9.84 23.85 -1.60
N THR A 501 -10.85 24.31 -0.87
CA THR A 501 -12.20 24.46 -1.40
C THR A 501 -12.23 25.42 -2.60
N THR A 502 -13.05 25.09 -3.60
CA THR A 502 -13.29 25.95 -4.77
C THR A 502 -14.26 27.08 -4.45
N ASN A 503 -14.97 27.01 -3.32
CA ASN A 503 -15.90 28.05 -2.89
C ASN A 503 -15.12 29.22 -2.26
N SER A 504 -15.01 30.32 -2.99
CA SER A 504 -14.28 31.52 -2.56
C SER A 504 -14.82 32.18 -1.30
N ILE A 505 -16.10 31.97 -0.95
CA ILE A 505 -16.75 32.58 0.22
C ILE A 505 -16.20 31.99 1.51
N ILE A 506 -15.94 30.68 1.53
CA ILE A 506 -15.47 29.95 2.71
C ILE A 506 -13.99 29.61 2.64
N ARG A 507 -13.32 29.92 1.52
CA ARG A 507 -11.90 29.63 1.35
C ARG A 507 -11.09 30.48 2.33
N LYS A 508 -10.32 29.82 3.18
CA LYS A 508 -9.52 30.47 4.22
C LYS A 508 -8.26 29.66 4.48
N GLU A 509 -7.16 30.36 4.70
CA GLU A 509 -5.92 29.75 5.15
C GLU A 509 -5.82 29.84 6.66
N TYR A 510 -5.40 28.75 7.29
CA TYR A 510 -5.20 28.67 8.72
C TYR A 510 -3.71 28.43 9.02
N PRO A 511 -3.04 29.32 9.76
CA PRO A 511 -1.70 29.05 10.24
C PRO A 511 -1.73 27.92 11.28
N MET A 512 -0.58 27.30 11.50
CA MET A 512 -0.46 26.18 12.43
C MET A 512 -0.34 26.62 13.90
N ALA A 513 -0.02 27.89 14.14
CA ALA A 513 0.06 28.50 15.46
C ALA A 513 -1.28 29.08 15.94
N LEU A 514 -1.36 29.39 17.24
CA LEU A 514 -2.50 30.07 17.84
C LEU A 514 -2.64 31.50 17.30
N GLN A 515 -3.80 31.83 16.74
CA GLN A 515 -4.11 33.19 16.28
C GLN A 515 -4.80 33.97 17.41
N GLN A 516 -4.01 34.74 18.17
CA GLN A 516 -4.54 35.48 19.32
C GLN A 516 -5.45 36.64 18.91
N ASP A 517 -5.30 37.13 17.68
CA ASP A 517 -6.03 38.23 17.04
C ASP A 517 -7.23 37.77 16.20
N ASN A 518 -7.46 36.46 16.05
CA ASN A 518 -8.61 35.94 15.30
C ASN A 518 -9.91 36.17 16.10
N THR A 519 -10.77 37.05 15.57
CA THR A 519 -12.06 37.44 16.14
C THR A 519 -13.23 36.56 15.68
N SER A 520 -12.99 35.47 14.94
CA SER A 520 -14.06 34.53 14.58
C SER A 520 -14.72 33.98 15.83
N ARG A 521 -16.04 34.16 15.92
CA ARG A 521 -16.90 33.61 16.98
C ARG A 521 -16.57 32.14 17.28
N ASP A 522 -16.48 31.32 16.24
CA ASP A 522 -16.27 29.88 16.39
C ASP A 522 -14.87 29.59 16.97
N TYR A 523 -13.85 30.29 16.47
CA TYR A 523 -12.47 30.17 16.94
C TYR A 523 -12.32 30.61 18.41
N LEU A 524 -12.91 31.75 18.77
CA LEU A 524 -12.88 32.30 20.13
C LEU A 524 -13.59 31.36 21.13
N PHE A 525 -14.73 30.79 20.76
CA PHE A 525 -15.40 29.77 21.58
C PHE A 525 -14.53 28.52 21.77
N GLY A 526 -13.74 28.15 20.75
CA GLY A 526 -12.73 27.11 20.85
C GLY A 526 -11.68 27.42 21.91
N ARG A 527 -11.12 28.63 21.88
CA ARG A 527 -10.12 29.09 22.85
C ARG A 527 -10.67 29.10 24.28
N LEU A 528 -11.90 29.58 24.48
CA LEU A 528 -12.57 29.57 25.79
C LEU A 528 -12.70 28.14 26.34
N LEU A 529 -13.16 27.19 25.52
CA LEU A 529 -13.34 25.81 25.96
C LEU A 529 -12.00 25.13 26.31
N ALA A 530 -10.94 25.40 25.56
CA ALA A 530 -9.61 24.87 25.84
C ALA A 530 -9.07 25.37 27.19
N LEU A 531 -9.27 26.66 27.49
CA LEU A 531 -8.87 27.24 28.77
C LEU A 531 -9.70 26.67 29.93
N ALA A 532 -11.02 26.55 29.77
CA ALA A 532 -11.90 25.88 30.72
C ALA A 532 -11.42 24.45 31.05
N ASN A 533 -11.09 23.68 30.00
CA ASN A 533 -10.58 22.33 30.16
C ASN A 533 -9.27 22.30 30.97
N LYS A 534 -8.31 23.18 30.65
CA LYS A 534 -7.02 23.24 31.34
C LYS A 534 -7.17 23.62 32.82
N VAL A 535 -8.01 24.60 33.12
CA VAL A 535 -8.29 25.06 34.48
C VAL A 535 -8.83 23.90 35.32
N GLU A 536 -9.84 23.20 34.82
CA GLU A 536 -10.40 22.06 35.55
C GLU A 536 -9.36 20.95 35.73
N LYS A 537 -8.59 20.59 34.69
CA LYS A 537 -7.55 19.55 34.79
C LYS A 537 -6.51 19.82 35.87
N ILE A 538 -6.00 21.05 35.99
CA ILE A 538 -5.00 21.38 37.03
C ILE A 538 -5.63 21.36 38.43
N ALA A 539 -6.93 21.67 38.54
CA ALA A 539 -7.62 21.69 39.82
C ALA A 539 -8.05 20.29 40.32
N LEU A 540 -8.04 19.27 39.45
CA LEU A 540 -8.35 17.89 39.82
C LEU A 540 -7.20 17.28 40.63
N SER A 541 -7.56 16.49 41.64
CA SER A 541 -6.59 15.73 42.43
C SER A 541 -6.10 14.48 41.69
N SER A 542 -4.99 13.87 42.13
CA SER A 542 -4.46 12.65 41.51
C SER A 542 -5.44 11.48 41.49
N SER A 543 -6.35 11.38 42.46
CA SER A 543 -7.41 10.36 42.47
C SER A 543 -8.57 10.64 41.50
N GLU A 544 -8.65 11.86 40.96
CA GLU A 544 -9.63 12.30 39.97
C GLU A 544 -9.03 12.53 38.58
N ALA A 545 -7.73 12.24 38.38
CA ALA A 545 -6.99 12.56 37.16
C ALA A 545 -7.64 12.00 35.88
N ASN A 546 -8.32 10.86 35.99
CA ASN A 546 -8.95 10.17 34.86
C ASN A 546 -10.39 10.61 34.57
N ARG A 547 -10.92 11.54 35.39
CA ARG A 547 -12.28 12.05 35.24
C ARG A 547 -12.34 13.04 34.07
N LEU A 548 -13.35 12.88 33.22
CA LEU A 548 -13.68 13.87 32.21
C LEU A 548 -14.01 15.21 32.85
N THR A 549 -13.37 16.27 32.34
CA THR A 549 -13.72 17.63 32.71
C THR A 549 -15.13 17.98 32.25
N THR A 550 -15.70 19.03 32.82
CA THR A 550 -16.96 19.62 32.41
C THR A 550 -16.88 20.08 30.94
N ALA A 551 -15.77 20.70 30.54
CA ALA A 551 -15.52 21.09 29.16
C ALA A 551 -15.50 19.89 28.19
N GLU A 552 -14.82 18.80 28.57
CA GLU A 552 -14.75 17.56 27.81
C GLU A 552 -16.12 16.88 27.69
N ARG A 553 -16.87 16.83 28.80
CA ARG A 553 -18.19 16.20 28.85
C ARG A 553 -19.22 16.94 27.99
N PHE A 554 -19.18 18.27 28.02
CA PHE A 554 -20.14 19.10 27.30
C PHE A 554 -19.68 19.52 25.90
N MET A 555 -18.50 19.09 25.42
CA MET A 555 -17.92 19.53 24.15
C MET A 555 -18.90 19.43 22.95
N ALA A 556 -19.59 18.30 22.80
CA ALA A 556 -20.57 18.13 21.72
C ALA A 556 -21.79 19.05 21.88
N GLN A 557 -22.26 19.27 23.11
CA GLN A 557 -23.36 20.21 23.37
C GLN A 557 -22.92 21.66 23.14
N PHE A 558 -21.69 21.99 23.51
CA PHE A 558 -21.07 23.31 23.34
C PHE A 558 -21.02 23.71 21.86
N VAL A 559 -20.62 22.78 20.98
CA VAL A 559 -20.67 23.01 19.53
C VAL A 559 -22.09 23.30 19.04
N ASN A 560 -23.11 22.63 19.58
CA ASN A 560 -24.49 22.78 19.14
C ASN A 560 -25.20 24.00 19.75
N ARG A 561 -24.84 24.40 20.98
CA ARG A 561 -25.48 25.49 21.75
C ARG A 561 -24.42 26.25 22.59
N PRO A 562 -23.51 27.00 21.94
CA PRO A 562 -22.30 27.52 22.58
C PRO A 562 -22.57 28.48 23.73
N SER A 563 -23.39 29.50 23.53
CA SER A 563 -23.66 30.52 24.56
C SER A 563 -24.27 29.93 25.84
N SER A 564 -25.34 29.14 25.70
CA SER A 564 -26.01 28.52 26.84
C SER A 564 -25.15 27.46 27.54
N THR A 565 -24.36 26.69 26.79
CA THR A 565 -23.46 25.69 27.36
C THR A 565 -22.25 26.35 28.03
N TRP A 566 -21.75 27.46 27.49
CA TRP A 566 -20.68 28.24 28.10
C TRP A 566 -21.06 28.72 29.49
N LEU A 567 -22.27 29.27 29.67
CA LEU A 567 -22.76 29.69 30.99
C LEU A 567 -22.75 28.53 32.00
N ASN A 568 -23.16 27.34 31.58
CA ASN A 568 -23.13 26.16 32.43
C ASN A 568 -21.69 25.77 32.81
N ILE A 569 -20.78 25.78 31.83
CA ILE A 569 -19.36 25.47 32.06
C ILE A 569 -18.72 26.53 32.97
N SER A 570 -18.95 27.82 32.72
CA SER A 570 -18.37 28.91 33.52
C SER A 570 -18.82 28.84 34.98
N ASN A 571 -20.09 28.53 35.23
CA ASN A 571 -20.61 28.35 36.58
C ASN A 571 -20.00 27.11 37.27
N ALA A 572 -19.83 26.02 36.52
CA ALA A 572 -19.19 24.81 37.03
C ALA A 572 -17.67 24.98 37.30
N LEU A 573 -17.01 25.94 36.67
CA LEU A 573 -15.58 26.22 36.87
C LEU A 573 -15.26 26.95 38.18
N VAL A 574 -16.22 27.68 38.76
CA VAL A 574 -16.03 28.46 40.00
C VAL A 574 -15.37 27.67 41.13
N PRO A 575 -15.82 26.46 41.53
CA PRO A 575 -15.16 25.70 42.60
C PRO A 575 -13.72 25.30 42.25
N TYR A 576 -13.43 25.01 40.98
CA TYR A 576 -12.07 24.68 40.53
C TYR A 576 -11.15 25.90 40.56
N GLN A 577 -11.64 27.07 40.18
CA GLN A 577 -10.92 28.34 40.29
C GLN A 577 -10.58 28.66 41.76
N GLN A 578 -11.52 28.45 42.69
CA GLN A 578 -11.28 28.65 44.13
C GLN A 578 -10.20 27.70 44.68
N ARG A 579 -10.17 26.44 44.23
CA ARG A 579 -9.09 25.50 44.59
C ARG A 579 -7.74 25.95 44.06
N LEU A 580 -7.68 26.39 42.80
CA LEU A 580 -6.44 26.90 42.19
C LEU A 580 -5.94 28.17 42.87
N PHE A 581 -6.85 29.07 43.26
CA PHE A 581 -6.50 30.27 44.02
C PHE A 581 -5.75 29.94 45.31
N ASN A 582 -6.18 28.90 46.03
CA ASN A 582 -5.56 28.49 47.29
C ASN A 582 -4.22 27.76 47.10
N ASN A 583 -4.05 27.04 45.99
CA ASN A 583 -2.93 26.09 45.81
C ASN A 583 -1.86 26.55 44.80
N TYR A 584 -2.16 27.47 43.89
CA TYR A 584 -1.28 27.89 42.80
C TYR A 584 -1.25 29.42 42.65
N GLN A 585 -0.23 30.04 43.24
CA GLN A 585 -0.09 31.49 43.29
C GLN A 585 -0.06 32.12 41.89
N GLY A 586 -0.98 33.05 41.62
CA GLY A 586 -1.06 33.79 40.36
C GLY A 586 -1.83 33.08 39.23
N TYR A 587 -2.15 31.79 39.35
CA TYR A 587 -2.86 31.05 38.31
C TYR A 587 -4.26 31.63 38.03
N ASP A 588 -5.02 31.95 39.09
CA ASP A 588 -6.34 32.60 38.97
C ASP A 588 -6.28 33.92 38.20
N LYS A 589 -5.30 34.78 38.51
CA LYS A 589 -5.10 36.06 37.82
C LYS A 589 -4.81 35.86 36.34
N ALA A 590 -3.90 34.94 36.01
CA ALA A 590 -3.50 34.66 34.64
C ALA A 590 -4.66 34.10 33.80
N THR A 591 -5.43 33.17 34.36
CA THR A 591 -6.60 32.59 33.70
C THR A 591 -7.72 33.61 33.51
N LYS A 592 -8.08 34.39 34.55
CA LYS A 592 -9.13 35.42 34.43
C LYS A 592 -8.77 36.48 33.40
N ALA A 593 -7.51 36.91 33.36
CA ALA A 593 -7.03 37.84 32.35
C ALA A 593 -7.20 37.28 30.94
N LEU A 594 -6.85 36.01 30.71
CA LEU A 594 -7.00 35.38 29.40
C LEU A 594 -8.47 35.14 29.02
N ILE A 595 -9.34 34.76 29.98
CA ILE A 595 -10.80 34.68 29.74
C ILE A 595 -11.36 36.04 29.34
N SER A 596 -11.00 37.11 30.07
CA SER A 596 -11.43 38.48 29.75
C SER A 596 -10.98 38.84 28.35
N GLN A 597 -9.68 38.68 28.05
CA GLN A 597 -9.12 39.01 26.74
C GLN A 597 -9.86 38.30 25.60
N ILE A 598 -10.17 37.01 25.73
CA ILE A 598 -10.91 36.27 24.70
C ILE A 598 -12.37 36.74 24.63
N THR A 599 -13.00 37.01 25.77
CA THR A 599 -14.40 37.46 25.83
C THR A 599 -14.57 38.85 25.22
N ASP A 600 -13.62 39.75 25.46
CA ASP A 600 -13.61 41.13 24.97
C ASP A 600 -13.42 41.21 23.43
N MET A 601 -12.98 40.12 22.79
CA MET A 601 -12.88 40.01 21.34
C MET A 601 -14.19 39.62 20.65
N PHE A 602 -15.22 39.20 21.38
CA PHE A 602 -16.49 38.84 20.77
C PHE A 602 -17.34 40.08 20.47
N GLU A 603 -18.03 40.03 19.33
CA GLU A 603 -19.21 40.86 19.14
C GLU A 603 -20.32 40.40 20.12
N PRO A 604 -21.01 41.31 20.82
CA PRO A 604 -22.02 40.94 21.82
C PRO A 604 -23.13 40.03 21.29
N ALA A 605 -23.56 40.22 20.03
CA ALA A 605 -24.57 39.37 19.41
C ALA A 605 -24.08 37.93 19.19
N ASP A 606 -22.79 37.77 18.84
CA ASP A 606 -22.18 36.48 18.54
C ASP A 606 -21.97 35.65 19.81
N PHE A 607 -21.55 36.29 20.91
CA PHE A 607 -21.37 35.64 22.21
C PHE A 607 -22.70 35.14 22.82
N ASN A 608 -23.79 35.89 22.58
CA ASN A 608 -25.13 35.54 23.07
C ASN A 608 -25.91 34.59 22.13
N SER A 609 -25.36 34.27 20.96
CA SER A 609 -25.99 33.39 19.98
C SER A 609 -25.76 31.91 20.30
N ASN A 610 -26.81 31.10 20.22
CA ASN A 610 -26.73 29.63 20.25
C ASN A 610 -26.64 29.00 18.86
N GLN A 611 -26.36 29.77 17.80
CA GLN A 611 -26.12 29.19 16.47
C GLN A 611 -24.98 28.17 16.53
N LYS A 612 -25.17 27.01 15.90
CA LYS A 612 -24.19 25.93 15.90
C LYS A 612 -22.82 26.43 15.40
N LEU A 613 -21.76 26.05 16.10
CA LEU A 613 -20.38 26.37 15.71
C LEU A 613 -19.98 25.57 14.47
N SER A 614 -19.23 26.20 13.58
CA SER A 614 -18.59 25.51 12.46
C SER A 614 -17.37 24.72 12.91
N PRO A 615 -16.78 23.88 12.04
CA PRO A 615 -15.54 23.16 12.35
C PRO A 615 -14.35 24.06 12.73
N GLU A 616 -14.36 25.36 12.39
CA GLU A 616 -13.31 26.31 12.78
C GLU A 616 -13.09 26.34 14.31
N PHE A 617 -14.14 26.09 15.10
CA PHE A 617 -14.06 25.94 16.55
C PHE A 617 -12.96 24.98 17.00
N LEU A 618 -12.79 23.85 16.31
CA LEU A 618 -11.83 22.84 16.72
C LEU A 618 -10.38 23.31 16.53
N LEU A 619 -10.12 24.17 15.53
CA LEU A 619 -8.81 24.78 15.31
C LEU A 619 -8.43 25.69 16.47
N GLY A 620 -9.36 26.56 16.91
CA GLY A 620 -9.16 27.44 18.06
C GLY A 620 -8.97 26.67 19.36
N PHE A 621 -9.78 25.62 19.58
CA PHE A 621 -9.65 24.72 20.72
C PHE A 621 -8.28 24.04 20.76
N HIS A 622 -7.86 23.42 19.65
CA HIS A 622 -6.61 22.67 19.60
C HIS A 622 -5.39 23.58 19.75
N ASN A 623 -5.33 24.70 19.03
CA ASN A 623 -4.18 25.59 19.13
C ASN A 623 -4.05 26.22 20.52
N GLN A 624 -5.17 26.57 21.16
CA GLN A 624 -5.14 27.09 22.53
C GLN A 624 -4.73 26.00 23.53
N MET A 625 -5.14 24.75 23.32
CA MET A 625 -4.72 23.61 24.14
C MET A 625 -3.20 23.37 24.04
N ILE A 626 -2.65 23.30 22.83
CA ILE A 626 -1.19 23.16 22.61
C ILE A 626 -0.42 24.33 23.22
N TRP A 627 -0.92 25.56 23.04
CA TRP A 627 -0.32 26.74 23.67
C TRP A 627 -0.30 26.64 25.20
N LEU A 628 -1.38 26.15 25.83
CA LEU A 628 -1.45 25.94 27.28
C LEU A 628 -0.56 24.80 27.79
N GLU A 629 -0.13 23.87 26.94
CA GLU A 629 0.84 22.82 27.28
C GLU A 629 2.28 23.34 27.27
N THR A 630 2.59 24.27 26.37
CA THR A 630 3.94 24.86 26.23
C THR A 630 4.18 26.09 27.12
N HIS A 631 3.14 26.59 27.79
CA HIS A 631 3.21 27.72 28.71
C HIS A 631 2.97 27.29 30.17
N LYS A 632 3.55 28.02 31.10
CA LYS A 632 3.32 27.93 32.55
C LYS A 632 2.95 29.30 33.11
N VAL A 633 2.39 29.34 34.31
CA VAL A 633 2.09 30.61 34.99
C VAL A 633 3.23 30.97 35.91
N GLU A 634 3.80 32.16 35.72
CA GLU A 634 4.79 32.77 36.62
C GLU A 634 4.34 34.19 36.96
N LYS A 635 4.36 34.55 38.25
CA LYS A 635 3.95 35.89 38.74
C LYS A 635 2.57 36.35 38.22
N GLY A 636 1.67 35.41 37.95
CA GLY A 636 0.34 35.67 37.42
C GLY A 636 0.27 36.03 35.95
N GLN A 637 1.28 35.67 35.17
CA GLN A 637 1.30 35.78 33.70
C GLN A 637 1.65 34.43 33.08
N TRP A 638 1.08 34.16 31.91
CA TRP A 638 1.47 33.00 31.10
C TRP A 638 2.81 33.28 30.43
N VAL A 639 3.80 32.45 30.71
CA VAL A 639 5.15 32.52 30.14
C VAL A 639 5.51 31.18 29.52
N LYS A 640 6.33 31.20 28.48
CA LYS A 640 6.78 30.00 27.79
C LYS A 640 7.67 29.14 28.71
N LYS A 641 7.57 27.82 28.64
CA LYS A 641 8.51 26.91 29.30
C LYS A 641 9.88 27.00 28.59
N VAL A 642 10.97 27.11 29.35
CA VAL A 642 12.35 27.15 28.82
C VAL A 642 12.87 25.71 28.66
N ASN A 643 13.56 25.43 27.54
CA ASN A 643 13.85 24.11 26.96
C ASN A 643 14.72 23.11 27.78
N ASP A 644 14.99 23.31 29.06
CA ASP A 644 15.70 22.28 29.87
C ASP A 644 14.79 21.11 30.28
N GLU A 645 13.48 21.25 30.07
CA GLU A 645 12.48 20.19 30.20
C GLU A 645 11.81 19.94 28.84
N GLN A 646 12.55 19.40 27.86
CA GLN A 646 11.88 18.66 26.80
C GLN A 646 11.10 17.52 27.46
N VAL A 647 9.77 17.69 27.47
CA VAL A 647 8.67 16.81 27.90
C VAL A 647 9.08 15.34 28.05
N LYS A 648 9.70 15.01 29.18
CA LYS A 648 9.53 13.70 29.81
C LYS A 648 8.22 13.80 30.57
N GLU A 649 7.14 13.32 29.97
CA GLU A 649 5.90 13.07 30.71
C GLU A 649 6.25 12.09 31.85
N ASN A 650 5.98 12.48 33.09
CA ASN A 650 6.06 11.54 34.21
C ASN A 650 5.10 10.38 33.92
N LEU A 651 5.58 9.15 34.11
CA LEU A 651 4.86 7.88 33.94
C LEU A 651 3.51 7.75 34.67
N ALA A 652 3.07 8.79 35.40
CA ALA A 652 1.87 8.80 36.23
C ALA A 652 0.57 9.17 35.49
N GLU A 653 0.62 9.66 34.24
CA GLU A 653 -0.60 10.01 33.47
C GLU A 653 -1.01 8.93 32.44
N THR A 654 -0.39 7.75 32.49
CA THR A 654 -0.79 6.55 31.74
C THR A 654 -1.50 5.53 32.63
N VAL A 655 -2.67 5.90 33.14
CA VAL A 655 -3.72 4.94 33.55
C VAL A 655 -5.07 5.46 33.10
#